data_AF-A0A1A2LBK3-F1
#
_entry.id   AF-A0A1A2LBK3-F1
#
_cell.length_a   1.000
_cell.length_b   1.000
_cell.length_c   1.000
_cell.angle_alpha   90.00
_cell.angle_beta   90.00
_cell.angle_gamma   90.00
#
_symmetry.space_group_name_H-M   'P 1'
#
loop_
_entity.id
_entity.type
_entity.pdbx_description
1 polymer ?
#
loop_
_entity_poly.entity_id
_entity_poly.type
_entity_poly.pdbx_seq_one_letter_code
_entity_poly.pdbx_strand_id
1 'polypeptide(L)'
;MGENGNGNGAAPRQKLEKVVIRFAGDSGDGMQLTGDRFTSEAALFGNDLATQPNYPAEIRAPQGTLPGVSSFQIQIADYDILTAGDRPDVLVAMNPAALKANVSDLPRGGLIIANSDEFTKRNLAKVGYDSNPLEDDTLSDYVVQSVAMTTLTLGAVEAIGATKKDGQRAKNMFALGLLSWMYGRELEHSESFIREKFSRKPDVAEANILALKAGWNYGETTEAFATTYEVSPAKLKSGEYRQISGNTALAYGIVAAGHLAQIQVVLGTYPITPASDILHELSKHKNFNVLTFQAEDEIAGIGAAIGASYGGALGVTSTSGPGVSLKSEAIGLAVMTELPLVIIDVQRGGPSTGLPTKTEQADLLQALFGRNGESPVAVLAPRSPSDCFDIAVEASRIAVDYHTPVIILSDGAVANGSEPWQIPDISSYPPIEHKFAKTGEPFAPYARDPETLARQFAVPGTAGLEHRIGGLEAANGSGNISYEPKNHDLMVRLRQEKVAGIAVPDLEVDDPTGDAELLMLGWGSSYGPIGEACRRARRKGIKVAQAHLRHLNPFPANLGEVLRRYPKVVVPEMNLGQLALLLRGKYLVDVQSVTKVEGMAFLADEVEGIIDAALDGTLGEKEADKAKFARLAAATIEEPTESNAVGANA
;
A
#
# COMPACT_ATOMS: atom_id res chain seq x y z
N MET A 1 38.47 27.16 -46.47
CA MET A 1 37.10 27.32 -45.92
C MET A 1 36.77 26.00 -45.26
N GLY A 2 36.86 25.96 -43.93
CA GLY A 2 36.55 24.77 -43.13
C GLY A 2 35.07 24.75 -42.80
N GLU A 3 34.45 23.58 -42.93
CA GLU A 3 33.16 23.28 -42.34
C GLU A 3 33.41 22.62 -40.97
N ASN A 4 32.96 23.31 -39.93
CA ASN A 4 32.94 22.80 -38.56
C ASN A 4 31.85 21.74 -38.43
N GLY A 5 32.24 20.51 -38.14
CA GLY A 5 31.34 19.49 -37.61
C GLY A 5 30.97 19.81 -36.16
N ASN A 6 29.71 20.12 -35.91
CA ASN A 6 29.12 20.12 -34.58
C ASN A 6 28.99 18.66 -34.11
N GLY A 7 30.02 18.16 -33.42
CA GLY A 7 29.91 16.94 -32.61
C GLY A 7 29.13 17.26 -31.33
N ASN A 8 27.91 16.76 -31.23
CA ASN A 8 27.13 16.77 -30.00
C ASN A 8 27.82 15.81 -29.01
N GLY A 9 28.64 16.34 -28.10
CA GLY A 9 29.35 15.58 -27.08
C GLY A 9 28.41 15.11 -25.98
N ALA A 10 27.54 14.14 -26.26
CA ALA A 10 26.79 13.46 -25.22
C ALA A 10 27.74 12.50 -24.47
N ALA A 11 27.76 12.58 -23.13
CA ALA A 11 28.47 11.62 -22.29
C ALA A 11 28.06 10.18 -22.66
N PRO A 12 28.97 9.19 -22.60
CA PRO A 12 28.63 7.80 -22.89
C PRO A 12 27.49 7.33 -21.98
N ARG A 13 26.42 6.79 -22.58
CA ARG A 13 25.27 6.23 -21.86
C ARG A 13 25.51 4.76 -21.53
N GLN A 14 25.51 4.42 -20.25
CA GLN A 14 25.51 3.04 -19.80
C GLN A 14 24.08 2.53 -19.71
N LYS A 15 23.79 1.40 -20.36
CA LYS A 15 22.49 0.75 -20.24
C LYS A 15 22.39 0.01 -18.91
N LEU A 16 21.29 0.22 -18.20
CA LEU A 16 20.93 -0.51 -16.99
C LEU A 16 19.60 -1.22 -17.21
N GLU A 17 19.50 -2.48 -16.78
CA GLU A 17 18.23 -3.23 -16.80
C GLU A 17 17.25 -2.71 -15.75
N LYS A 18 17.77 -2.21 -14.62
CA LYS A 18 16.99 -1.57 -13.56
C LYS A 18 17.84 -0.57 -12.78
N VAL A 19 17.17 0.31 -12.03
CA VAL A 19 17.79 1.11 -10.97
C VAL A 19 16.79 1.43 -9.87
N VAL A 20 17.27 1.48 -8.64
CA VAL A 20 16.51 1.88 -7.46
C VAL A 20 17.05 3.22 -6.94
N ILE A 21 16.19 4.22 -6.87
CA ILE A 21 16.54 5.58 -6.44
C ILE A 21 15.74 5.91 -5.19
N ARG A 22 16.41 6.44 -4.16
CA ARG A 22 15.76 6.92 -2.95
C ARG A 22 16.03 8.39 -2.73
N PHE A 23 14.97 9.19 -2.70
CA PHE A 23 14.99 10.58 -2.26
C PHE A 23 14.76 10.61 -0.75
N ALA A 24 15.62 11.28 0.01
CA ALA A 24 15.50 11.39 1.45
C ALA A 24 15.75 12.84 1.92
N GLY A 25 14.87 13.33 2.79
CA GLY A 25 14.91 14.68 3.32
C GLY A 25 13.97 14.85 4.50
N ASP A 26 13.78 16.08 4.98
CA ASP A 26 12.81 16.33 6.05
C ASP A 26 11.38 16.28 5.54
N SER A 27 10.43 15.93 6.41
CA SER A 27 9.01 16.14 6.14
C SER A 27 8.74 17.60 5.75
N GLY A 28 8.12 17.79 4.59
CA GLY A 28 7.85 19.12 4.02
C GLY A 28 8.91 19.63 3.03
N ASP A 29 10.05 18.95 2.86
CA ASP A 29 11.04 19.28 1.81
C ASP A 29 10.62 18.85 0.40
N GLY A 30 9.44 18.23 0.26
CA GLY A 30 8.90 17.87 -1.05
C GLY A 30 9.48 16.60 -1.67
N MET A 31 10.09 15.70 -0.88
CA MET A 31 10.64 14.43 -1.38
C MET A 31 9.59 13.55 -2.06
N GLN A 32 8.39 13.48 -1.48
CA GLN A 32 7.24 12.77 -2.06
C GLN A 32 6.86 13.34 -3.43
N LEU A 33 6.74 14.68 -3.53
CA LEU A 33 6.45 15.35 -4.79
C LEU A 33 7.52 15.08 -5.86
N THR A 34 8.79 15.11 -5.45
CA THR A 34 9.95 14.88 -6.32
C THR A 34 9.93 13.45 -6.87
N GLY A 35 9.72 12.48 -5.98
CA GLY A 35 9.57 11.08 -6.32
C GLY A 35 8.38 10.81 -7.23
N ASP A 36 7.20 11.36 -6.93
CA ASP A 36 6.01 11.24 -7.78
C ASP A 36 6.25 11.80 -9.18
N ARG A 37 6.97 12.92 -9.31
CA ARG A 37 7.30 13.50 -10.62
C ARG A 37 8.23 12.62 -11.41
N PHE A 38 9.30 12.15 -10.78
CA PHE A 38 10.22 11.22 -11.44
C PHE A 38 9.52 9.93 -11.85
N THR A 39 8.56 9.47 -11.05
CA THR A 39 7.68 8.32 -11.38
C THR A 39 6.85 8.59 -12.63
N SER A 40 6.23 9.76 -12.73
CA SER A 40 5.47 10.16 -13.92
C SER A 40 6.36 10.26 -15.17
N GLU A 41 7.58 10.79 -15.06
CA GLU A 41 8.56 10.83 -16.16
C GLU A 41 8.95 9.43 -16.62
N ALA A 42 9.22 8.52 -15.69
CA ALA A 42 9.55 7.13 -16.00
C ALA A 42 8.41 6.38 -16.68
N ALA A 43 7.16 6.59 -16.22
CA ALA A 43 5.97 6.00 -16.84
C ALA A 43 5.78 6.49 -18.29
N LEU A 44 5.95 7.80 -18.54
CA LEU A 44 5.81 8.38 -19.88
C LEU A 44 6.87 7.87 -20.87
N PHE A 45 8.07 7.56 -20.37
CA PHE A 45 9.11 6.91 -21.17
C PHE A 45 8.82 5.42 -21.46
N GLY A 46 7.83 4.84 -20.79
CA GLY A 46 7.43 3.44 -20.95
C GLY A 46 8.23 2.46 -20.09
N ASN A 47 8.89 2.92 -19.02
CA ASN A 47 9.47 2.00 -18.04
C ASN A 47 8.38 1.36 -17.18
N ASP A 48 8.63 0.12 -16.77
CA ASP A 48 7.88 -0.43 -15.65
C ASP A 48 8.45 0.15 -14.35
N LEU A 49 7.58 0.33 -13.35
CA LEU A 49 7.95 1.03 -12.12
C LEU A 49 7.16 0.54 -10.90
N ALA A 50 7.78 0.72 -9.75
CA ALA A 50 7.15 0.51 -8.45
C ALA A 50 7.68 1.52 -7.45
N THR A 51 6.80 2.09 -6.63
CA THR A 51 7.15 3.12 -5.65
C THR A 51 6.85 2.70 -4.23
N GLN A 52 7.65 3.22 -3.30
CA GLN A 52 7.44 3.05 -1.86
C GLN A 52 7.65 4.40 -1.14
N PRO A 53 6.55 5.14 -0.90
CA PRO A 53 6.56 6.27 0.01
C PRO A 53 6.84 5.83 1.45
N ASN A 54 7.69 6.57 2.17
CA ASN A 54 7.94 6.39 3.59
C ASN A 54 7.78 7.73 4.33
N TYR A 55 6.74 7.79 5.15
CA TYR A 55 6.41 8.97 5.94
C TYR A 55 6.91 8.80 7.38
N PRO A 56 7.45 9.87 7.99
CA PRO A 56 7.79 9.85 9.40
C PRO A 56 6.54 9.63 10.25
N ALA A 57 6.71 9.00 11.41
CA ALA A 57 5.59 8.77 12.34
C ALA A 57 5.05 10.09 12.92
N GLU A 58 5.89 11.11 13.03
CA GLU A 58 5.51 12.44 13.52
C GLU A 58 5.16 13.39 12.37
N ILE A 59 3.98 14.01 12.44
CA ILE A 59 3.52 14.99 11.43
C ILE A 59 4.44 16.24 11.38
N ARG A 60 5.04 16.61 12.51
CA ARG A 60 5.95 17.77 12.64
C ARG A 60 7.13 17.48 13.56
N ALA A 61 7.90 16.44 13.26
CA ALA A 61 9.21 16.29 13.89
C ALA A 61 10.09 17.54 13.63
N PRO A 62 11.00 17.90 14.55
CA PRO A 62 11.92 19.00 14.33
C PRO A 62 12.78 18.77 13.07
N GLN A 63 12.91 19.79 12.22
CA GLN A 63 13.73 19.70 11.00
C GLN A 63 15.19 19.34 11.31
N GLY A 64 15.75 18.44 10.48
CA GLY A 64 17.09 17.90 10.62
C GLY A 64 17.24 16.91 11.77
N THR A 65 16.19 16.15 12.10
CA THR A 65 16.23 15.06 13.10
C THR A 65 15.81 13.74 12.47
N LEU A 66 16.30 12.62 13.01
CA LEU A 66 15.99 11.28 12.48
C LEU A 66 14.47 10.98 12.43
N PRO A 67 13.66 11.30 13.46
CA PRO A 67 12.21 11.05 13.42
C PRO A 67 11.47 11.86 12.36
N GLY A 68 12.08 12.93 11.83
CA GLY A 68 11.48 13.78 10.80
C GLY A 68 11.86 13.44 9.37
N VAL A 69 12.69 12.41 9.17
CA VAL A 69 13.10 11.97 7.84
C VAL A 69 11.91 11.36 7.11
N SER A 70 11.67 11.85 5.90
CA SER A 70 10.78 11.26 4.91
C SER A 70 11.60 10.79 3.72
N SER A 71 11.26 9.63 3.19
CA SER A 71 11.86 9.12 1.97
C SER A 71 10.84 8.65 0.95
N PHE A 72 11.25 8.66 -0.31
CA PHE A 72 10.49 8.10 -1.43
C PHE A 72 11.45 7.24 -2.24
N GLN A 73 11.14 5.96 -2.35
CA GLN A 73 11.89 5.03 -3.19
C GLN A 73 11.12 4.72 -4.46
N ILE A 74 11.85 4.68 -5.58
CA ILE A 74 11.34 4.25 -6.87
C ILE A 74 12.31 3.23 -7.46
N GLN A 75 11.77 2.12 -7.96
CA GLN A 75 12.47 1.26 -8.90
C GLN A 75 11.91 1.50 -10.30
N ILE A 76 12.80 1.62 -11.27
CA ILE A 76 12.47 1.62 -12.70
C ILE A 76 13.22 0.49 -13.38
N ALA A 77 12.58 -0.17 -14.35
CA ALA A 77 13.19 -1.29 -15.09
C ALA A 77 12.75 -1.35 -16.55
N ASP A 78 13.50 -2.10 -17.35
CA ASP A 78 13.15 -2.47 -18.74
C ASP A 78 12.41 -3.82 -18.86
N TYR A 79 11.99 -4.37 -17.71
CA TYR A 79 11.21 -5.60 -17.58
C TYR A 79 10.18 -5.47 -16.46
N ASP A 80 9.26 -6.44 -16.38
CA ASP A 80 8.19 -6.50 -15.38
C ASP A 80 8.75 -6.66 -13.94
N ILE A 81 8.49 -5.68 -13.08
CA ILE A 81 8.93 -5.64 -11.68
C ILE A 81 7.74 -5.69 -10.73
N LEU A 82 7.95 -6.31 -9.57
CA LEU A 82 6.89 -6.52 -8.58
C LEU A 82 7.13 -5.76 -7.27
N THR A 83 8.28 -5.10 -7.11
CA THR A 83 8.65 -4.39 -5.88
C THR A 83 9.35 -3.08 -6.21
N ALA A 84 9.33 -2.13 -5.27
CA ALA A 84 10.07 -0.88 -5.36
C ALA A 84 11.59 -1.04 -5.12
N GLY A 85 12.10 -2.27 -5.11
CA GLY A 85 13.50 -2.60 -4.86
C GLY A 85 13.84 -2.82 -3.38
N ASP A 86 14.80 -3.70 -3.11
CA ASP A 86 15.20 -4.01 -1.73
C ASP A 86 16.05 -2.89 -1.13
N ARG A 87 16.97 -2.36 -1.94
CA ARG A 87 17.98 -1.38 -1.55
C ARG A 87 18.15 -0.35 -2.66
N PRO A 88 18.39 0.93 -2.34
CA PRO A 88 18.72 1.93 -3.35
C PRO A 88 20.07 1.64 -3.99
N ASP A 89 20.20 1.94 -5.28
CA ASP A 89 21.49 2.09 -5.97
C ASP A 89 21.98 3.55 -5.87
N VAL A 90 21.02 4.50 -5.80
CA VAL A 90 21.26 5.93 -5.66
C VAL A 90 20.49 6.50 -4.48
N LEU A 91 21.19 7.13 -3.54
CA LEU A 91 20.62 7.87 -2.42
C LEU A 91 20.80 9.38 -2.62
N VAL A 92 19.70 10.11 -2.79
CA VAL A 92 19.69 11.57 -2.75
C VAL A 92 19.40 12.02 -1.32
N ALA A 93 20.42 12.53 -0.64
CA ALA A 93 20.36 12.97 0.75
C ALA A 93 20.32 14.51 0.86
N MET A 94 19.17 15.06 1.20
CA MET A 94 18.98 16.52 1.29
C MET A 94 19.59 17.15 2.55
N ASN A 95 19.93 16.35 3.57
CA ASN A 95 20.54 16.80 4.82
C ASN A 95 21.24 15.62 5.56
N PRO A 96 21.98 15.87 6.66
CA PRO A 96 22.67 14.82 7.42
C PRO A 96 21.73 13.78 8.06
N ALA A 97 20.51 14.16 8.45
CA ALA A 97 19.54 13.24 9.03
C ALA A 97 19.08 12.20 8.00
N ALA A 98 18.76 12.66 6.79
CA ALA A 98 18.40 11.83 5.66
C ALA A 98 19.51 10.86 5.28
N LEU A 99 20.77 11.31 5.29
CA LEU A 99 21.93 10.44 5.09
C LEU A 99 22.00 9.37 6.18
N LYS A 100 22.04 9.77 7.47
CA LYS A 100 22.22 8.85 8.60
C LYS A 100 21.10 7.80 8.68
N ALA A 101 19.88 8.17 8.34
CA ALA A 101 18.72 7.28 8.39
C ALA A 101 18.64 6.26 7.25
N ASN A 102 19.39 6.45 6.15
CA ASN A 102 19.23 5.62 4.93
C ASN A 102 20.54 5.02 4.41
N VAL A 103 21.71 5.51 4.83
CA VAL A 103 23.01 5.07 4.29
C VAL A 103 23.28 3.58 4.55
N SER A 104 22.75 3.01 5.63
CA SER A 104 22.88 1.57 5.93
C SER A 104 22.25 0.66 4.88
N ASP A 105 21.27 1.18 4.15
CA ASP A 105 20.54 0.42 3.13
C ASP A 105 21.25 0.48 1.77
N LEU A 106 22.16 1.45 1.58
CA LEU A 106 22.92 1.61 0.34
C LEU A 106 24.02 0.54 0.29
N PRO A 107 24.13 -0.26 -0.80
CA PRO A 107 25.21 -1.21 -0.94
C PRO A 107 26.55 -0.49 -1.14
N ARG A 108 27.65 -1.20 -0.84
CA ARG A 108 29.00 -0.72 -1.16
C ARG A 108 29.12 -0.39 -2.64
N GLY A 109 29.75 0.74 -2.95
CA GLY A 109 29.86 1.28 -4.30
C GLY A 109 28.60 2.00 -4.80
N GLY A 110 27.51 2.04 -4.01
CA GLY A 110 26.32 2.83 -4.32
C GLY A 110 26.62 4.33 -4.37
N LEU A 111 25.76 5.08 -5.08
CA LEU A 111 25.94 6.51 -5.30
C LEU A 111 25.19 7.33 -4.25
N ILE A 112 25.89 8.25 -3.61
CA ILE A 112 25.32 9.25 -2.70
C ILE A 112 25.38 10.60 -3.39
N ILE A 113 24.23 11.25 -3.56
CA ILE A 113 24.14 12.66 -3.97
C ILE A 113 23.70 13.46 -2.75
N ALA A 114 24.63 14.21 -2.15
CA ALA A 114 24.39 14.93 -0.90
C ALA A 114 24.31 16.44 -1.12
N ASN A 115 23.31 17.09 -0.53
CA ASN A 115 23.24 18.55 -0.49
C ASN A 115 24.26 19.10 0.53
N SER A 116 25.46 19.46 0.07
CA SER A 116 26.57 19.87 0.94
C SER A 116 26.27 21.12 1.77
N ASP A 117 25.37 22.00 1.30
CA ASP A 117 24.98 23.21 2.03
C ASP A 117 24.32 22.92 3.40
N GLU A 118 23.73 21.72 3.57
CA GLU A 118 23.03 21.35 4.81
C GLU A 118 23.94 20.65 5.83
N PHE A 119 25.19 20.31 5.48
CA PHE A 119 26.16 19.63 6.34
C PHE A 119 26.92 20.63 7.25
N THR A 120 26.16 21.52 7.89
CA THR A 120 26.70 22.50 8.83
C THR A 120 26.95 21.87 10.21
N LYS A 121 27.89 22.42 11.00
CA LYS A 121 28.18 21.97 12.37
C LYS A 121 26.92 21.82 13.23
N ARG A 122 25.96 22.74 13.08
CA ARG A 122 24.69 22.71 13.81
C ARG A 122 23.82 21.51 13.43
N ASN A 123 23.70 21.22 12.13
CA ASN A 123 22.87 20.11 11.65
C ASN A 123 23.51 18.75 11.95
N LEU A 124 24.85 18.65 11.86
CA LEU A 124 25.61 17.45 12.24
C LEU A 124 25.42 17.11 13.73
N ALA A 125 25.54 18.11 14.61
CA ALA A 125 25.36 17.92 16.04
C ALA A 125 23.96 17.42 16.42
N LYS A 126 22.90 17.87 15.71
CA LYS A 126 21.52 17.42 15.96
C LYS A 126 21.32 15.92 15.77
N VAL A 127 22.10 15.30 14.88
CA VAL A 127 21.99 13.87 14.56
C VAL A 127 23.15 13.07 15.12
N GLY A 128 24.01 13.68 15.94
CA GLY A 128 25.15 13.03 16.58
C GLY A 128 26.22 12.56 15.58
N TYR A 129 26.61 13.43 14.65
CA TYR A 129 27.86 13.28 13.89
C TYR A 129 28.96 14.09 14.56
N ASP A 130 30.10 13.44 14.83
CA ASP A 130 31.28 14.08 15.44
C ASP A 130 32.08 14.93 14.43
N SER A 131 32.14 14.45 13.18
CA SER A 131 32.77 15.10 12.03
C SER A 131 31.82 15.14 10.83
N ASN A 132 32.15 15.93 9.80
CA ASN A 132 31.36 15.96 8.57
C ASN A 132 31.62 14.70 7.74
N PRO A 133 30.63 13.80 7.55
CA PRO A 133 30.84 12.55 6.83
C PRO A 133 31.16 12.74 5.34
N LEU A 134 30.94 13.94 4.80
CA LEU A 134 31.33 14.27 3.42
C LEU A 134 32.81 14.66 3.27
N GLU A 135 33.49 14.91 4.39
CA GLU A 135 34.88 15.40 4.43
C GLU A 135 35.84 14.42 5.13
N ASP A 136 35.33 13.30 5.65
CA ASP A 136 36.11 12.25 6.30
C ASP A 136 35.95 10.89 5.59
N ASP A 137 36.60 9.87 6.13
CA ASP A 137 36.61 8.53 5.52
C ASP A 137 35.34 7.70 5.81
N THR A 138 34.31 8.26 6.48
CA THR A 138 33.11 7.50 6.86
C THR A 138 32.30 7.01 5.66
N LEU A 139 32.38 7.70 4.52
CA LEU A 139 31.69 7.33 3.29
C LEU A 139 32.62 6.72 2.21
N SER A 140 33.82 6.28 2.60
CA SER A 140 34.82 5.71 1.69
C SER A 140 34.37 4.45 0.94
N ASP A 141 33.38 3.73 1.48
CA ASP A 141 32.75 2.56 0.85
C ASP A 141 31.78 2.93 -0.29
N TYR A 142 31.52 4.22 -0.55
CA TYR A 142 30.50 4.71 -1.49
C TYR A 142 31.07 5.69 -2.51
N VAL A 143 30.35 5.88 -3.61
CA VAL A 143 30.62 6.98 -4.55
C VAL A 143 29.87 8.21 -4.06
N VAL A 144 30.58 9.23 -3.58
CA VAL A 144 29.96 10.44 -3.01
C VAL A 144 30.06 11.62 -3.98
N GLN A 145 28.91 12.25 -4.24
CA GLN A 145 28.78 13.48 -5.01
C GLN A 145 28.17 14.56 -4.12
N SER A 146 29.04 15.46 -3.63
CA SER A 146 28.64 16.60 -2.83
C SER A 146 28.24 17.77 -3.73
N VAL A 147 26.98 18.18 -3.69
CA VAL A 147 26.43 19.25 -4.52
C VAL A 147 25.91 20.36 -3.62
N ALA A 148 26.31 21.61 -3.87
CA ALA A 148 25.78 22.78 -3.19
C ALA A 148 24.39 23.15 -3.73
N MET A 149 23.42 22.24 -3.58
CA MET A 149 22.10 22.33 -4.22
C MET A 149 21.35 23.59 -3.78
N THR A 150 21.43 23.96 -2.50
CA THR A 150 20.76 25.15 -1.98
C THR A 150 21.36 26.41 -2.60
N THR A 151 22.70 26.50 -2.65
CA THR A 151 23.41 27.65 -3.21
C THR A 151 23.13 27.79 -4.71
N LEU A 152 23.21 26.69 -5.47
CA LEU A 152 22.93 26.69 -6.91
C LEU A 152 21.46 27.03 -7.22
N THR A 153 20.52 26.50 -6.44
CA THR A 153 19.10 26.81 -6.58
C THR A 153 18.84 28.30 -6.33
N LEU A 154 19.42 28.88 -5.28
CA LEU A 154 19.26 30.30 -4.96
C LEU A 154 19.81 31.21 -6.07
N GLY A 155 20.97 30.86 -6.65
CA GLY A 155 21.53 31.60 -7.79
C GLY A 155 20.64 31.54 -9.03
N ALA A 156 20.04 30.37 -9.32
CA ALA A 156 19.15 30.20 -10.47
C ALA A 156 17.87 31.05 -10.39
N VAL A 157 17.31 31.21 -9.18
CA VAL A 157 16.06 31.97 -8.98
C VAL A 157 16.28 33.45 -8.68
N GLU A 158 17.53 33.90 -8.55
CA GLU A 158 17.87 35.30 -8.27
C GLU A 158 17.37 36.24 -9.37
N ALA A 159 17.47 35.81 -10.64
CA ALA A 159 17.08 36.58 -11.81
C ALA A 159 15.58 36.97 -11.82
N ILE A 160 14.73 36.19 -11.15
CA ILE A 160 13.28 36.47 -11.03
C ILE A 160 12.91 37.16 -9.71
N GLY A 161 13.90 37.52 -8.88
CA GLY A 161 13.68 38.17 -7.59
C GLY A 161 12.95 37.28 -6.56
N ALA A 162 13.05 35.95 -6.70
CA ALA A 162 12.41 35.03 -5.76
C ALA A 162 12.96 35.22 -4.34
N THR A 163 12.09 35.13 -3.34
CA THR A 163 12.55 35.24 -1.95
C THR A 163 13.47 34.06 -1.61
N LYS A 164 14.46 34.28 -0.72
CA LYS A 164 15.33 33.19 -0.25
C LYS A 164 14.55 31.97 0.27
N LYS A 165 13.38 32.22 0.88
CA LYS A 165 12.48 31.16 1.37
C LYS A 165 11.87 30.35 0.24
N ASP A 166 11.43 30.99 -0.84
CA ASP A 166 10.82 30.30 -1.98
C ASP A 166 11.88 29.56 -2.80
N GLY A 167 13.07 30.14 -2.97
CA GLY A 167 14.21 29.46 -3.59
C GLY A 167 14.65 28.22 -2.80
N GLN A 168 14.74 28.30 -1.46
CA GLN A 168 15.04 27.14 -0.61
C GLN A 168 13.99 26.03 -0.72
N ARG A 169 12.72 26.36 -0.98
CA ARG A 169 11.65 25.37 -1.17
C ARG A 169 11.68 24.69 -2.53
N ALA A 170 12.38 25.26 -3.51
CA ALA A 170 12.54 24.70 -4.85
C ALA A 170 13.76 23.75 -4.96
N LYS A 171 14.58 23.61 -3.90
CA LYS A 171 15.79 22.76 -3.90
C LYS A 171 15.52 21.30 -4.29
N ASN A 172 14.32 20.81 -4.03
CA ASN A 172 13.92 19.46 -4.40
C ASN A 172 13.75 19.30 -5.93
N MET A 173 13.34 20.36 -6.63
CA MET A 173 13.29 20.37 -8.09
C MET A 173 14.69 20.39 -8.71
N PHE A 174 15.68 20.98 -8.05
CA PHE A 174 17.08 20.85 -8.48
C PHE A 174 17.52 19.39 -8.46
N ALA A 175 17.23 18.66 -7.38
CA ALA A 175 17.52 17.23 -7.29
C ALA A 175 16.78 16.42 -8.38
N LEU A 176 15.51 16.75 -8.66
CA LEU A 176 14.77 16.16 -9.78
C LEU A 176 15.49 16.38 -11.11
N GLY A 177 15.85 17.63 -11.43
CA GLY A 177 16.48 17.98 -12.70
C GLY A 177 17.82 17.30 -12.91
N LEU A 178 18.62 17.17 -11.84
CA LEU A 178 19.88 16.43 -11.88
C LEU A 178 19.66 14.95 -12.21
N LEU A 179 18.69 14.30 -11.58
CA LEU A 179 18.37 12.90 -11.88
C LEU A 179 17.73 12.74 -13.26
N SER A 180 16.87 13.66 -13.69
CA SER A 180 16.31 13.69 -15.03
C SER A 180 17.43 13.73 -16.06
N TRP A 181 18.48 14.55 -15.85
CA TRP A 181 19.68 14.52 -16.69
C TRP A 181 20.43 13.18 -16.61
N MET A 182 20.69 12.66 -15.39
CA MET A 182 21.42 11.41 -15.20
C MET A 182 20.78 10.21 -15.90
N TYR A 183 19.44 10.18 -15.99
CA TYR A 183 18.68 9.10 -16.63
C TYR A 183 18.13 9.46 -18.02
N GLY A 184 18.62 10.54 -18.63
CA GLY A 184 18.26 10.94 -20.00
C GLY A 184 16.77 11.30 -20.19
N ARG A 185 16.12 11.86 -19.16
CA ARG A 185 14.73 12.31 -19.18
C ARG A 185 14.61 13.74 -19.72
N GLU A 186 13.57 13.95 -20.51
CA GLU A 186 13.17 15.26 -21.03
C GLU A 186 12.41 16.07 -19.97
N LEU A 187 12.58 17.39 -19.97
CA LEU A 187 12.02 18.28 -18.94
C LEU A 187 10.64 18.84 -19.29
N GLU A 188 10.21 18.82 -20.56
CA GLU A 188 9.00 19.54 -21.01
C GLU A 188 7.73 19.13 -20.24
N HIS A 189 7.59 17.84 -19.95
CA HIS A 189 6.45 17.32 -19.19
C HIS A 189 6.45 17.82 -17.74
N SER A 190 7.62 17.80 -17.09
CA SER A 190 7.76 18.31 -15.72
C SER A 190 7.54 19.82 -15.65
N GLU A 191 8.01 20.59 -16.63
CA GLU A 191 7.73 22.02 -16.73
C GLU A 191 6.22 22.29 -16.84
N SER A 192 5.54 21.57 -17.74
CA SER A 192 4.11 21.72 -17.98
C SER A 192 3.30 21.42 -16.71
N PHE A 193 3.64 20.33 -16.03
CA PHE A 193 3.02 19.96 -14.75
C PHE A 193 3.24 21.02 -13.67
N ILE A 194 4.47 21.54 -13.52
CA ILE A 194 4.78 22.57 -12.51
C ILE A 194 3.94 23.82 -12.77
N ARG A 195 3.79 24.24 -14.03
CA ARG A 195 2.94 25.39 -14.41
C ARG A 195 1.47 25.15 -14.07
N GLU A 196 0.95 23.95 -14.32
CA GLU A 196 -0.42 23.59 -13.99
C GLU A 196 -0.67 23.58 -12.48
N LYS A 197 0.18 22.87 -11.74
CA LYS A 197 0.08 22.70 -10.28
C LYS A 197 0.14 24.03 -9.54
N PHE A 198 1.04 24.92 -9.96
CA PHE A 198 1.22 26.24 -9.37
C PHE A 198 0.60 27.36 -10.21
N SER A 199 -0.44 27.04 -11.01
CA SER A 199 -1.15 28.04 -11.85
C SER A 199 -1.68 29.24 -11.07
N ARG A 200 -2.04 29.05 -9.79
CA ARG A 200 -2.47 30.12 -8.87
C ARG A 200 -1.31 30.93 -8.26
N LYS A 201 -0.06 30.49 -8.44
CA LYS A 201 1.17 31.13 -7.93
C LYS A 201 2.29 31.07 -8.99
N PRO A 202 2.19 31.86 -10.08
CA PRO A 202 3.13 31.80 -11.20
C PRO A 202 4.60 31.99 -10.80
N ASP A 203 4.89 32.88 -9.84
CA ASP A 203 6.26 33.13 -9.36
C ASP A 203 6.87 31.88 -8.70
N VAL A 204 6.05 31.11 -7.98
CA VAL A 204 6.46 29.83 -7.39
C VAL A 204 6.67 28.78 -8.48
N ALA A 205 5.81 28.76 -9.49
CA ALA A 205 5.97 27.86 -10.64
C ALA A 205 7.31 28.11 -11.35
N GLU A 206 7.60 29.38 -11.65
CA GLU A 206 8.83 29.77 -12.34
C GLU A 206 10.08 29.48 -11.50
N ALA A 207 10.05 29.73 -10.19
CA ALA A 207 11.15 29.37 -9.30
C ALA A 207 11.44 27.84 -9.31
N ASN A 208 10.39 27.00 -9.32
CA ASN A 208 10.55 25.55 -9.40
C ASN A 208 11.11 25.10 -10.76
N ILE A 209 10.69 25.73 -11.86
CA ILE A 209 11.18 25.44 -13.21
C ILE A 209 12.65 25.85 -13.37
N LEU A 210 13.04 27.02 -12.86
CA LEU A 210 14.43 27.46 -12.88
C LEU A 210 15.31 26.54 -12.04
N ALA A 211 14.84 26.09 -10.87
CA ALA A 211 15.54 25.10 -10.05
C ALA A 211 15.71 23.76 -10.77
N LEU A 212 14.65 23.28 -11.45
CA LEU A 212 14.67 22.07 -12.27
C LEU A 212 15.74 22.17 -13.37
N LYS A 213 15.71 23.25 -14.15
CA LYS A 213 16.69 23.51 -15.23
C LYS A 213 18.10 23.64 -14.69
N ALA A 214 18.28 24.30 -13.54
CA ALA A 214 19.59 24.43 -12.92
C ALA A 214 20.18 23.07 -12.52
N GLY A 215 19.35 22.15 -12.01
CA GLY A 215 19.77 20.78 -11.71
C GLY A 215 20.19 20.01 -12.96
N TRP A 216 19.41 20.12 -14.03
CA TRP A 216 19.70 19.45 -15.31
C TRP A 216 20.98 20.00 -15.96
N ASN A 217 21.11 21.34 -16.03
CA ASN A 217 22.29 22.02 -16.56
C ASN A 217 23.54 21.73 -15.71
N TYR A 218 23.39 21.60 -14.39
CA TYR A 218 24.50 21.21 -13.51
C TYR A 218 25.05 19.85 -13.90
N GLY A 219 24.17 18.87 -14.18
CA GLY A 219 24.56 17.58 -14.71
C GLY A 219 25.34 17.70 -16.03
N GLU A 220 24.81 18.47 -17.00
CA GLU A 220 25.44 18.64 -18.31
C GLU A 220 26.83 19.30 -18.24
N THR A 221 27.02 20.24 -17.32
CA THR A 221 28.23 21.06 -17.23
C THR A 221 29.29 20.53 -16.28
N THR A 222 28.93 19.60 -15.39
CA THR A 222 29.87 19.04 -14.42
C THR A 222 30.53 17.78 -14.96
N GLU A 223 31.85 17.67 -14.80
CA GLU A 223 32.58 16.41 -15.04
C GLU A 223 32.43 15.43 -13.85
N ALA A 224 31.70 15.81 -12.81
CA ALA A 224 31.52 15.01 -11.59
C ALA A 224 30.77 13.70 -11.83
N PHE A 225 29.93 13.63 -12.87
CA PHE A 225 29.22 12.42 -13.27
C PHE A 225 29.82 11.88 -14.58
N ALA A 226 30.68 10.86 -14.47
CA ALA A 226 31.40 10.31 -15.62
C ALA A 226 30.51 9.56 -16.63
N THR A 227 29.28 9.19 -16.25
CA THR A 227 28.39 8.34 -17.05
C THR A 227 26.94 8.74 -16.81
N THR A 228 26.15 8.80 -17.88
CA THR A 228 24.67 8.87 -17.80
C THR A 228 24.09 7.48 -18.02
N TYR A 229 22.93 7.20 -17.47
CA TYR A 229 22.30 5.89 -17.52
C TYR A 229 21.05 5.91 -18.39
N GLU A 230 20.78 4.80 -19.06
CA GLU A 230 19.55 4.60 -19.82
C GLU A 230 18.90 3.30 -19.39
N VAL A 231 17.67 3.38 -18.86
CA VAL A 231 16.80 2.23 -18.60
C VAL A 231 15.81 2.14 -19.75
N SER A 232 15.93 1.09 -20.57
CA SER A 232 15.09 0.93 -21.77
C SER A 232 13.60 0.77 -21.39
N PRO A 233 12.65 1.09 -22.28
CA PRO A 233 11.23 0.86 -22.03
C PRO A 233 10.93 -0.62 -21.76
N ALA A 234 9.99 -0.89 -20.84
CA ALA A 234 9.59 -2.24 -20.50
C ALA A 234 8.71 -2.87 -21.57
N LYS A 235 8.76 -4.20 -21.70
CA LYS A 235 7.86 -4.97 -22.56
C LYS A 235 6.48 -5.13 -21.92
N LEU A 236 5.69 -4.05 -21.92
CA LEU A 236 4.31 -4.06 -21.46
C LEU A 236 3.35 -4.50 -22.59
N LYS A 237 2.14 -4.94 -22.21
CA LYS A 237 1.07 -5.19 -23.18
C LYS A 237 0.70 -3.86 -23.86
N SER A 238 0.29 -3.89 -25.12
CA SER A 238 -0.18 -2.67 -25.79
C SER A 238 -1.50 -2.19 -25.16
N GLY A 239 -1.60 -0.90 -24.84
CA GLY A 239 -2.78 -0.31 -24.22
C GLY A 239 -2.59 1.15 -23.80
N GLU A 240 -3.63 1.75 -23.24
CA GLU A 240 -3.55 3.05 -22.58
C GLU A 240 -3.23 2.84 -21.10
N TYR A 241 -2.17 3.50 -20.63
CA TYR A 241 -1.67 3.34 -19.27
C TYR A 241 -1.69 4.65 -18.52
N ARG A 242 -1.87 4.55 -17.21
CA ARG A 242 -1.61 5.63 -16.26
C ARG A 242 -0.96 5.09 -15.01
N GLN A 243 -0.20 5.93 -14.31
CA GLN A 243 0.20 5.61 -12.95
C GLN A 243 -1.03 5.61 -12.04
N ILE A 244 -1.14 4.62 -11.15
CA ILE A 244 -2.17 4.57 -10.12
C ILE A 244 -1.60 4.13 -8.78
N SER A 245 -2.09 4.73 -7.69
CA SER A 245 -1.83 4.25 -6.33
C SER A 245 -2.98 3.38 -5.83
N GLY A 246 -2.71 2.53 -4.83
CA GLY A 246 -3.71 1.58 -4.32
C GLY A 246 -4.99 2.24 -3.81
N ASN A 247 -4.87 3.32 -3.03
CA ASN A 247 -6.05 4.06 -2.54
C ASN A 247 -6.88 4.69 -3.67
N THR A 248 -6.23 5.21 -4.71
CA THR A 248 -6.92 5.76 -5.88
C THR A 248 -7.58 4.65 -6.70
N ALA A 249 -6.91 3.51 -6.87
CA ALA A 249 -7.47 2.34 -7.54
C ALA A 249 -8.70 1.78 -6.81
N LEU A 250 -8.67 1.68 -5.48
CA LEU A 250 -9.83 1.31 -4.66
C LEU A 250 -11.00 2.27 -4.90
N ALA A 251 -10.75 3.59 -4.85
CA ALA A 251 -11.78 4.59 -5.11
C ALA A 251 -12.38 4.45 -6.51
N TYR A 252 -11.56 4.22 -7.54
CA TYR A 252 -12.03 4.02 -8.92
C TYR A 252 -12.81 2.72 -9.08
N GLY A 253 -12.39 1.63 -8.43
CA GLY A 253 -13.13 0.37 -8.46
C GLY A 253 -14.50 0.49 -7.80
N ILE A 254 -14.63 1.25 -6.71
CA ILE A 254 -15.93 1.57 -6.09
C ILE A 254 -16.82 2.40 -7.01
N VAL A 255 -16.26 3.41 -7.70
CA VAL A 255 -17.01 4.20 -8.71
C VAL A 255 -17.48 3.30 -9.85
N ALA A 256 -16.60 2.45 -10.37
CA ALA A 256 -16.91 1.50 -11.43
C ALA A 256 -18.00 0.51 -10.98
N ALA A 257 -17.94 0.00 -9.75
CA ALA A 257 -18.96 -0.87 -9.20
C ALA A 257 -20.33 -0.19 -9.12
N GLY A 258 -20.40 1.05 -8.62
CA GLY A 258 -21.64 1.84 -8.61
C GLY A 258 -22.22 2.04 -10.01
N HIS A 259 -21.35 2.29 -10.98
CA HIS A 259 -21.75 2.38 -12.39
C HIS A 259 -22.24 1.04 -12.95
N LEU A 260 -21.52 -0.06 -12.73
CA LEU A 260 -21.92 -1.40 -13.19
C LEU A 260 -23.22 -1.88 -12.53
N ALA A 261 -23.48 -1.46 -11.29
CA ALA A 261 -24.69 -1.76 -10.54
C ALA A 261 -25.85 -0.79 -10.82
N GLN A 262 -25.59 0.35 -11.48
CA GLN A 262 -26.56 1.43 -11.71
C GLN A 262 -27.24 1.93 -10.42
N ILE A 263 -26.49 1.97 -9.30
CA ILE A 263 -26.96 2.44 -8.00
C ILE A 263 -26.06 3.56 -7.48
N GLN A 264 -26.59 4.37 -6.55
CA GLN A 264 -25.79 5.38 -5.87
C GLN A 264 -24.74 4.71 -4.98
N VAL A 265 -23.54 5.29 -4.93
CA VAL A 265 -22.52 4.92 -3.94
C VAL A 265 -22.56 5.95 -2.81
N VAL A 266 -22.63 5.49 -1.57
CA VAL A 266 -22.54 6.36 -0.40
C VAL A 266 -21.39 5.93 0.49
N LEU A 267 -20.36 6.78 0.56
CA LEU A 267 -19.24 6.61 1.49
C LEU A 267 -19.56 7.32 2.81
N GLY A 268 -19.75 6.57 3.88
CA GLY A 268 -19.81 7.10 5.25
C GLY A 268 -18.52 6.78 6.00
N THR A 269 -17.72 7.78 6.38
CA THR A 269 -16.38 7.53 6.91
C THR A 269 -15.88 8.62 7.87
N TYR A 270 -14.90 8.27 8.70
CA TYR A 270 -14.10 9.20 9.48
C TYR A 270 -12.67 9.25 8.93
N PRO A 271 -11.99 10.42 8.85
CA PRO A 271 -10.63 10.49 8.35
C PRO A 271 -9.63 9.77 9.26
N ILE A 272 -8.90 8.80 8.72
CA ILE A 272 -7.86 8.05 9.42
C ILE A 272 -6.74 7.66 8.45
N THR A 273 -5.48 7.83 8.84
CA THR A 273 -4.32 7.38 8.04
C THR A 273 -4.23 5.85 8.07
N PRO A 274 -3.97 5.16 6.94
CA PRO A 274 -3.75 5.68 5.58
C PRO A 274 -4.98 5.65 4.67
N ALA A 275 -6.20 5.56 5.19
CA ALA A 275 -7.44 5.42 4.39
C ALA A 275 -8.07 6.75 3.92
N SER A 276 -7.70 7.90 4.49
CA SER A 276 -8.32 9.21 4.18
C SER A 276 -8.29 9.59 2.70
N ASP A 277 -7.30 9.11 1.92
CA ASP A 277 -7.21 9.44 0.50
C ASP A 277 -8.34 8.84 -0.34
N ILE A 278 -8.98 7.76 0.14
CA ILE A 278 -10.16 7.19 -0.49
C ILE A 278 -11.32 8.20 -0.43
N LEU A 279 -11.53 8.84 0.73
CA LEU A 279 -12.52 9.93 0.87
C LEU A 279 -12.18 11.11 -0.03
N HIS A 280 -10.91 11.54 -0.03
CA HIS A 280 -10.46 12.65 -0.88
C HIS A 280 -10.74 12.37 -2.35
N GLU A 281 -10.46 11.17 -2.83
CA GLU A 281 -10.66 10.80 -4.23
C GLU A 281 -12.15 10.67 -4.56
N LEU A 282 -12.93 9.90 -3.79
CA LEU A 282 -14.37 9.73 -4.04
C LEU A 282 -15.15 11.05 -4.00
N SER A 283 -14.73 12.02 -3.19
CA SER A 283 -15.39 13.34 -3.10
C SER A 283 -15.36 14.15 -4.40
N LYS A 284 -14.42 13.83 -5.31
CA LYS A 284 -14.27 14.47 -6.63
C LYS A 284 -15.25 13.91 -7.66
N HIS A 285 -15.82 12.73 -7.43
CA HIS A 285 -16.57 11.93 -8.42
C HIS A 285 -18.09 12.00 -8.26
N LYS A 286 -18.63 13.14 -7.81
CA LYS A 286 -20.09 13.35 -7.64
C LYS A 286 -20.87 13.17 -8.95
N ASN A 287 -20.24 13.44 -10.08
CA ASN A 287 -20.78 13.23 -11.42
C ASN A 287 -21.04 11.75 -11.74
N PHE A 288 -20.48 10.81 -10.97
CA PHE A 288 -20.73 9.37 -11.07
C PHE A 288 -21.73 8.87 -10.01
N ASN A 289 -22.62 9.73 -9.51
CA ASN A 289 -23.60 9.39 -8.48
C ASN A 289 -22.95 8.86 -7.18
N VAL A 290 -21.84 9.51 -6.78
CA VAL A 290 -21.14 9.25 -5.52
C VAL A 290 -21.49 10.34 -4.51
N LEU A 291 -21.89 9.92 -3.32
CA LEU A 291 -22.10 10.79 -2.16
C LEU A 291 -21.09 10.43 -1.07
N THR A 292 -20.37 11.43 -0.57
CA THR A 292 -19.43 11.26 0.55
C THR A 292 -19.95 11.98 1.79
N PHE A 293 -19.94 11.29 2.93
CA PHE A 293 -20.29 11.81 4.24
C PHE A 293 -19.10 11.62 5.19
N GLN A 294 -18.45 12.73 5.54
CA GLN A 294 -17.46 12.74 6.60
C GLN A 294 -18.19 12.86 7.93
N ALA A 295 -18.17 11.78 8.70
CA ALA A 295 -18.82 11.69 9.99
C ALA A 295 -17.94 12.25 11.13
N GLU A 296 -18.55 12.40 12.30
CA GLU A 296 -17.91 12.80 13.55
C GLU A 296 -16.98 11.72 14.15
N ASP A 297 -17.28 10.45 13.89
CA ASP A 297 -16.51 9.28 14.32
C ASP A 297 -16.75 8.06 13.39
N GLU A 298 -16.05 6.96 13.65
CA GLU A 298 -16.16 5.73 12.87
C GLU A 298 -17.54 5.06 13.00
N ILE A 299 -18.24 5.21 14.12
CA ILE A 299 -19.55 4.59 14.40
C ILE A 299 -20.61 5.30 13.55
N ALA A 300 -20.67 6.62 13.59
CA ALA A 300 -21.54 7.44 12.75
C ALA A 300 -21.24 7.22 11.26
N GLY A 301 -19.96 7.08 10.89
CA GLY A 301 -19.55 6.79 9.51
C GLY A 301 -20.13 5.48 8.97
N ILE A 302 -19.97 4.36 9.68
CA ILE A 302 -20.55 3.09 9.24
C ILE A 302 -22.08 3.08 9.35
N GLY A 303 -22.65 3.74 10.37
CA GLY A 303 -24.09 3.87 10.52
C GLY A 303 -24.74 4.56 9.31
N ALA A 304 -24.12 5.64 8.81
CA ALA A 304 -24.56 6.30 7.58
C ALA A 304 -24.47 5.38 6.35
N ALA A 305 -23.39 4.60 6.22
CA ALA A 305 -23.22 3.65 5.13
C ALA A 305 -24.28 2.53 5.15
N ILE A 306 -24.59 1.99 6.33
CA ILE A 306 -25.65 0.98 6.51
C ILE A 306 -27.02 1.58 6.21
N GLY A 307 -27.30 2.79 6.68
CA GLY A 307 -28.55 3.49 6.39
C GLY A 307 -28.75 3.75 4.89
N ALA A 308 -27.68 4.13 4.19
CA ALA A 308 -27.70 4.27 2.74
C ALA A 308 -27.93 2.93 2.03
N SER A 309 -27.28 1.86 2.50
CA SER A 309 -27.48 0.50 2.01
C SER A 309 -28.93 0.05 2.14
N TYR A 310 -29.54 0.27 3.31
CA TYR A 310 -30.97 0.01 3.53
C TYR A 310 -31.87 0.80 2.56
N GLY A 311 -31.46 2.01 2.17
CA GLY A 311 -32.12 2.83 1.15
C GLY A 311 -31.91 2.39 -0.31
N GLY A 312 -31.19 1.29 -0.56
CA GLY A 312 -30.93 0.75 -1.90
C GLY A 312 -29.64 1.25 -2.57
N ALA A 313 -28.85 2.07 -1.90
CA ALA A 313 -27.52 2.45 -2.37
C ALA A 313 -26.48 1.37 -2.06
N LEU A 314 -25.28 1.46 -2.67
CA LEU A 314 -24.12 0.74 -2.18
C LEU A 314 -23.50 1.52 -1.01
N GLY A 315 -23.64 0.98 0.20
CA GLY A 315 -22.97 1.51 1.38
C GLY A 315 -21.48 1.16 1.38
N VAL A 316 -20.62 2.16 1.59
CA VAL A 316 -19.17 1.99 1.67
C VAL A 316 -18.63 2.72 2.90
N THR A 317 -17.64 2.13 3.58
CA THR A 317 -16.88 2.82 4.63
C THR A 317 -15.39 2.49 4.48
N SER A 318 -14.51 3.45 4.77
CA SER A 318 -13.05 3.28 4.70
C SER A 318 -12.44 3.52 6.08
N THR A 319 -11.46 2.74 6.49
CA THR A 319 -10.89 2.82 7.84
C THR A 319 -9.54 2.12 7.95
N SER A 320 -9.06 1.95 9.18
CA SER A 320 -7.91 1.12 9.54
C SER A 320 -8.22 0.36 10.85
N GLY A 321 -7.36 -0.55 11.32
CA GLY A 321 -7.57 -1.43 12.47
C GLY A 321 -8.36 -0.85 13.67
N PRO A 322 -7.99 0.33 14.23
CA PRO A 322 -8.73 0.94 15.35
C PRO A 322 -10.19 1.27 15.00
N GLY A 323 -10.43 1.74 13.78
CA GLY A 323 -11.76 2.05 13.32
C GLY A 323 -12.58 0.81 13.01
N VAL A 324 -11.96 -0.30 12.57
CA VAL A 324 -12.64 -1.61 12.50
C VAL A 324 -13.11 -2.05 13.88
N SER A 325 -12.31 -1.81 14.94
CA SER A 325 -12.72 -2.14 16.31
C SER A 325 -13.99 -1.38 16.70
N LEU A 326 -14.06 -0.08 16.42
CA LEU A 326 -15.24 0.75 16.69
C LEU A 326 -16.45 0.37 15.84
N LYS A 327 -16.23 -0.07 14.60
CA LYS A 327 -17.29 -0.47 13.66
C LYS A 327 -17.85 -1.86 13.92
N SER A 328 -17.23 -2.67 14.78
CA SER A 328 -17.54 -4.11 14.90
C SER A 328 -19.00 -4.38 15.25
N GLU A 329 -19.62 -3.59 16.13
CA GLU A 329 -21.06 -3.72 16.44
C GLU A 329 -21.95 -3.46 15.21
N ALA A 330 -21.66 -2.39 14.46
CA ALA A 330 -22.41 -2.02 13.27
C ALA A 330 -22.19 -2.99 12.10
N ILE A 331 -20.99 -3.57 11.96
CA ILE A 331 -20.78 -4.67 11.00
C ILE A 331 -21.65 -5.87 11.40
N GLY A 332 -21.74 -6.19 12.70
CA GLY A 332 -22.65 -7.21 13.22
C GLY A 332 -24.12 -6.92 12.86
N LEU A 333 -24.55 -5.66 12.96
CA LEU A 333 -25.88 -5.24 12.49
C LEU A 333 -26.07 -5.47 10.99
N ALA A 334 -25.07 -5.15 10.16
CA ALA A 334 -25.13 -5.36 8.72
C ALA A 334 -25.17 -6.86 8.33
N VAL A 335 -24.48 -7.73 9.09
CA VAL A 335 -24.60 -9.19 8.96
C VAL A 335 -26.01 -9.65 9.31
N MET A 336 -26.54 -9.17 10.44
CA MET A 336 -27.87 -9.55 10.93
C MET A 336 -28.99 -9.12 9.98
N THR A 337 -28.89 -7.91 9.45
CA THR A 337 -29.85 -7.32 8.50
C THR A 337 -29.62 -7.74 7.05
N GLU A 338 -28.53 -8.48 6.78
CA GLU A 338 -28.14 -8.95 5.45
C GLU A 338 -28.18 -7.80 4.43
N LEU A 339 -27.39 -6.75 4.70
CA LEU A 339 -27.28 -5.56 3.85
C LEU A 339 -25.94 -5.55 3.08
N PRO A 340 -25.95 -5.14 1.79
CA PRO A 340 -24.73 -4.96 1.02
C PRO A 340 -23.89 -3.82 1.61
N LEU A 341 -22.68 -4.11 2.06
CA LEU A 341 -21.79 -3.13 2.68
C LEU A 341 -20.34 -3.47 2.33
N VAL A 342 -19.59 -2.50 1.82
CA VAL A 342 -18.14 -2.64 1.62
C VAL A 342 -17.39 -1.90 2.72
N ILE A 343 -16.54 -2.61 3.44
CA ILE A 343 -15.65 -2.07 4.48
C ILE A 343 -14.22 -2.16 3.94
N ILE A 344 -13.60 -1.01 3.67
CA ILE A 344 -12.19 -0.96 3.26
C ILE A 344 -11.36 -0.73 4.51
N ASP A 345 -10.62 -1.74 4.93
CA ASP A 345 -9.65 -1.66 6.01
C ASP A 345 -8.24 -1.57 5.42
N VAL A 346 -7.65 -0.38 5.50
CA VAL A 346 -6.27 -0.14 5.09
C VAL A 346 -5.38 -0.33 6.31
N GLN A 347 -4.86 -1.55 6.45
CA GLN A 347 -4.11 -1.98 7.63
C GLN A 347 -2.84 -1.16 7.85
N ARG A 348 -2.52 -0.92 9.13
CA ARG A 348 -1.33 -0.21 9.61
C ARG A 348 -0.82 -0.84 10.89
N GLY A 349 0.40 -0.48 11.31
CA GLY A 349 1.00 -1.05 12.53
C GLY A 349 0.14 -0.85 13.78
N GLY A 350 -0.18 -1.95 14.47
CA GLY A 350 -0.92 -1.96 15.74
C GLY A 350 -0.02 -2.22 16.95
N PRO A 351 -0.59 -2.56 18.13
CA PRO A 351 -2.01 -2.45 18.51
C PRO A 351 -2.39 -1.02 18.93
N SER A 352 -3.70 -0.78 19.17
CA SER A 352 -4.22 0.55 19.54
C SER A 352 -3.86 1.61 18.49
N THR A 353 -3.33 2.77 18.87
CA THR A 353 -2.82 3.78 17.91
C THR A 353 -1.71 3.21 17.03
N GLY A 354 -0.83 2.39 17.63
CA GLY A 354 0.29 1.73 16.98
C GLY A 354 1.21 2.68 16.22
N LEU A 355 1.48 2.35 14.96
CA LEU A 355 2.36 3.07 14.04
C LEU A 355 1.54 3.53 12.81
N PRO A 356 0.86 4.70 12.87
CA PRO A 356 -0.13 5.08 11.86
C PRO A 356 0.37 5.18 10.42
N THR A 357 1.67 5.41 10.21
CA THR A 357 2.32 5.57 8.90
C THR A 357 3.06 4.32 8.44
N LYS A 358 3.03 3.24 9.22
CA LYS A 358 3.77 2.01 8.95
C LYS A 358 2.84 0.89 8.54
N THR A 359 3.32 0.04 7.64
CA THR A 359 2.55 -1.06 7.07
C THR A 359 2.60 -2.27 7.98
N GLU A 360 1.48 -2.97 8.11
CA GLU A 360 1.36 -4.23 8.85
C GLU A 360 0.13 -4.98 8.33
N GLN A 361 0.05 -6.29 8.54
CA GLN A 361 -1.06 -7.14 8.11
C GLN A 361 -1.64 -7.91 9.30
N ALA A 362 -1.96 -7.18 10.37
CA ALA A 362 -2.33 -7.75 11.66
C ALA A 362 -3.84 -7.74 11.97
N ASP A 363 -4.69 -7.38 11.00
CA ASP A 363 -6.13 -7.23 11.24
C ASP A 363 -6.96 -8.42 10.71
N LEU A 364 -6.35 -9.45 10.12
CA LEU A 364 -7.06 -10.61 9.53
C LEU A 364 -7.98 -11.33 10.53
N LEU A 365 -7.48 -11.66 11.73
CA LEU A 365 -8.31 -12.31 12.75
C LEU A 365 -9.40 -11.35 13.30
N GLN A 366 -9.14 -10.05 13.36
CA GLN A 366 -10.15 -9.06 13.72
C GLN A 366 -11.24 -8.96 12.65
N ALA A 367 -10.87 -9.00 11.37
CA ALA A 367 -11.80 -9.02 10.25
C ALA A 367 -12.66 -10.29 10.24
N LEU A 368 -12.13 -11.45 10.65
CA LEU A 368 -12.87 -12.71 10.68
C LEU A 368 -13.69 -12.92 11.97
N PHE A 369 -13.16 -12.52 13.13
CA PHE A 369 -13.69 -12.90 14.44
C PHE A 369 -13.86 -11.74 15.43
N GLY A 370 -13.67 -10.48 15.01
CA GLY A 370 -13.76 -9.30 15.88
C GLY A 370 -15.17 -8.89 16.31
N ARG A 371 -16.20 -9.65 15.90
CA ARG A 371 -17.63 -9.36 16.15
C ARG A 371 -18.22 -10.38 17.12
N ASN A 372 -19.30 -10.00 17.80
CA ASN A 372 -19.99 -10.91 18.72
C ASN A 372 -20.89 -11.91 17.97
N GLY A 373 -20.95 -13.15 18.48
CA GLY A 373 -21.77 -14.23 17.91
C GLY A 373 -21.28 -14.72 16.55
N GLU A 374 -22.00 -15.70 15.99
CA GLU A 374 -21.72 -16.24 14.65
C GLU A 374 -22.10 -15.22 13.57
N SER A 375 -21.10 -14.45 13.13
CA SER A 375 -21.27 -13.25 12.30
C SER A 375 -20.32 -13.25 11.09
N PRO A 376 -20.58 -14.15 10.11
CA PRO A 376 -19.71 -14.34 8.95
C PRO A 376 -19.75 -13.14 8.01
N VAL A 377 -18.58 -12.80 7.45
CA VAL A 377 -18.41 -11.75 6.43
C VAL A 377 -17.46 -12.25 5.35
N ALA A 378 -17.61 -11.78 4.12
CA ALA A 378 -16.61 -12.06 3.10
C ALA A 378 -15.36 -11.20 3.32
N VAL A 379 -14.18 -11.73 3.03
CA VAL A 379 -12.90 -11.02 3.19
C VAL A 379 -12.03 -11.21 1.95
N LEU A 380 -11.62 -10.11 1.34
CA LEU A 380 -10.73 -10.05 0.19
C LEU A 380 -9.48 -9.21 0.51
N ALA A 381 -8.38 -9.44 -0.19
CA ALA A 381 -7.15 -8.65 -0.07
C ALA A 381 -6.51 -8.42 -1.46
N PRO A 382 -6.22 -7.17 -1.85
CA PRO A 382 -5.54 -6.88 -3.11
C PRO A 382 -4.06 -7.22 -3.04
N ARG A 383 -3.53 -7.76 -4.13
CA ARG A 383 -2.10 -8.16 -4.22
C ARG A 383 -1.15 -7.02 -4.61
N SER A 384 -1.68 -5.96 -5.23
CA SER A 384 -0.89 -4.83 -5.74
C SER A 384 -1.74 -3.55 -5.86
N PRO A 385 -1.12 -2.37 -6.05
CA PRO A 385 -1.84 -1.11 -6.24
C PRO A 385 -2.87 -1.11 -7.39
N SER A 386 -2.62 -1.80 -8.50
CA SER A 386 -3.60 -1.91 -9.59
C SER A 386 -4.72 -2.91 -9.30
N ASP A 387 -4.40 -4.05 -8.67
CA ASP A 387 -5.37 -5.10 -8.31
C ASP A 387 -6.44 -4.59 -7.33
N CYS A 388 -6.15 -3.52 -6.58
CA CYS A 388 -7.13 -2.77 -5.80
C CYS A 388 -8.39 -2.37 -6.57
N PHE A 389 -8.28 -2.03 -7.86
CA PHE A 389 -9.43 -1.68 -8.68
C PHE A 389 -10.35 -2.91 -8.85
N ASP A 390 -9.79 -4.04 -9.28
CA ASP A 390 -10.54 -5.27 -9.54
C ASP A 390 -11.14 -5.84 -8.25
N ILE A 391 -10.38 -5.83 -7.14
CA ILE A 391 -10.87 -6.25 -5.83
C ILE A 391 -12.03 -5.38 -5.35
N ALA A 392 -12.00 -4.07 -5.56
CA ALA A 392 -13.12 -3.20 -5.19
C ALA A 392 -14.38 -3.51 -6.00
N VAL A 393 -14.25 -3.79 -7.30
CA VAL A 393 -15.36 -4.21 -8.16
C VAL A 393 -15.92 -5.57 -7.72
N GLU A 394 -15.04 -6.54 -7.47
CA GLU A 394 -15.41 -7.89 -7.04
C GLU A 394 -16.07 -7.88 -5.65
N ALA A 395 -15.49 -7.18 -4.68
CA ALA A 395 -16.06 -7.04 -3.34
C ALA A 395 -17.45 -6.39 -3.37
N SER A 396 -17.63 -5.36 -4.22
CA SER A 396 -18.92 -4.70 -4.39
C SER A 396 -19.95 -5.64 -5.04
N ARG A 397 -19.53 -6.44 -6.02
CA ARG A 397 -20.37 -7.49 -6.63
C ARG A 397 -20.80 -8.52 -5.60
N ILE A 398 -19.87 -9.04 -4.80
CA ILE A 398 -20.18 -9.99 -3.72
C ILE A 398 -21.15 -9.37 -2.72
N ALA A 399 -20.92 -8.11 -2.32
CA ALA A 399 -21.78 -7.42 -1.37
C ALA A 399 -23.23 -7.35 -1.89
N VAL A 400 -23.41 -7.00 -3.17
CA VAL A 400 -24.72 -6.86 -3.83
C VAL A 400 -25.35 -8.22 -4.12
N ASP A 401 -24.65 -9.16 -4.74
CA ASP A 401 -25.22 -10.44 -5.19
C ASP A 401 -25.62 -11.33 -4.01
N TYR A 402 -24.87 -11.28 -2.90
CA TYR A 402 -25.11 -12.09 -1.70
C TYR A 402 -25.73 -11.30 -0.53
N HIS A 403 -26.03 -10.00 -0.71
CA HIS A 403 -26.56 -9.11 0.33
C HIS A 403 -25.83 -9.29 1.68
N THR A 404 -24.52 -9.07 1.68
CA THR A 404 -23.66 -9.34 2.85
C THR A 404 -22.56 -8.27 2.99
N PRO A 405 -22.04 -8.04 4.21
CA PRO A 405 -20.84 -7.23 4.38
C PRO A 405 -19.61 -7.92 3.80
N VAL A 406 -18.77 -7.12 3.13
CA VAL A 406 -17.51 -7.55 2.54
C VAL A 406 -16.39 -6.63 3.04
N ILE A 407 -15.35 -7.22 3.61
CA ILE A 407 -14.16 -6.51 4.09
C ILE A 407 -13.06 -6.64 3.03
N ILE A 408 -12.51 -5.51 2.60
CA ILE A 408 -11.28 -5.46 1.81
C ILE A 408 -10.14 -5.12 2.76
N LEU A 409 -9.20 -6.05 2.93
CA LEU A 409 -7.97 -5.89 3.70
C LEU A 409 -6.84 -5.42 2.77
N SER A 410 -6.71 -4.11 2.61
CA SER A 410 -5.50 -3.50 2.04
C SER A 410 -4.45 -3.32 3.14
N ASP A 411 -3.24 -2.90 2.78
CA ASP A 411 -2.21 -2.50 3.74
C ASP A 411 -1.51 -1.21 3.29
N GLY A 412 -0.75 -0.60 4.20
CA GLY A 412 -0.05 0.66 3.94
C GLY A 412 0.94 0.62 2.77
N ALA A 413 1.50 -0.55 2.44
CA ALA A 413 2.40 -0.69 1.30
C ALA A 413 1.61 -0.67 -0.02
N VAL A 414 0.54 -1.45 -0.14
CA VAL A 414 -0.34 -1.43 -1.33
C VAL A 414 -1.03 -0.08 -1.50
N ALA A 415 -1.55 0.49 -0.42
CA ALA A 415 -2.36 1.70 -0.46
C ALA A 415 -1.59 2.93 -0.96
N ASN A 416 -0.33 3.07 -0.52
CA ASN A 416 0.54 4.20 -0.86
C ASN A 416 1.45 3.92 -2.06
N GLY A 417 1.75 2.65 -2.35
CA GLY A 417 2.53 2.25 -3.52
C GLY A 417 1.81 2.59 -4.83
N SER A 418 2.59 2.74 -5.90
CA SER A 418 2.07 2.98 -7.25
C SER A 418 2.74 2.06 -8.26
N GLU A 419 1.99 1.73 -9.32
CA GLU A 419 2.47 0.99 -10.48
C GLU A 419 1.79 1.49 -11.78
N PRO A 420 2.33 1.16 -12.97
CA PRO A 420 1.64 1.38 -14.22
C PRO A 420 0.36 0.53 -14.27
N TRP A 421 -0.76 1.19 -14.54
CA TRP A 421 -2.05 0.53 -14.65
C TRP A 421 -2.62 0.72 -16.04
N GLN A 422 -2.89 -0.40 -16.70
CA GLN A 422 -3.62 -0.44 -17.95
C GLN A 422 -5.07 -0.03 -17.66
N ILE A 423 -5.54 1.06 -18.26
CA ILE A 423 -6.91 1.53 -18.06
C ILE A 423 -7.86 0.46 -18.60
N PRO A 424 -8.72 -0.12 -17.74
CA PRO A 424 -9.64 -1.17 -18.16
C PRO A 424 -10.77 -0.59 -18.99
N ASP A 425 -11.23 -1.38 -19.96
CA ASP A 425 -12.51 -1.13 -20.62
C ASP A 425 -13.64 -1.58 -19.69
N ILE A 426 -14.32 -0.60 -19.08
CA ILE A 426 -15.45 -0.85 -18.17
C ILE A 426 -16.56 -1.65 -18.84
N SER A 427 -16.73 -1.53 -20.17
CA SER A 427 -17.76 -2.27 -20.89
C SER A 427 -17.50 -3.78 -20.98
N SER A 428 -16.26 -4.22 -20.71
CA SER A 428 -15.90 -5.64 -20.64
C SER A 428 -16.25 -6.30 -19.31
N TYR A 429 -16.57 -5.51 -18.27
CA TYR A 429 -16.95 -6.05 -16.96
C TYR A 429 -18.43 -6.47 -16.97
N PRO A 430 -18.78 -7.63 -16.38
CA PRO A 430 -20.17 -8.02 -16.23
C PRO A 430 -20.97 -6.98 -15.43
N PRO A 431 -22.25 -6.73 -15.75
CA PRO A 431 -23.10 -5.89 -14.93
C PRO A 431 -23.23 -6.47 -13.51
N ILE A 432 -23.46 -5.62 -12.51
CA ILE A 432 -23.77 -6.06 -11.13
C ILE A 432 -25.29 -5.95 -10.96
N GLU A 433 -26.00 -7.06 -10.80
CA GLU A 433 -27.46 -7.04 -10.79
C GLU A 433 -28.01 -6.87 -9.37
N HIS A 434 -28.30 -5.64 -8.96
CA HIS A 434 -29.02 -5.40 -7.71
C HIS A 434 -30.53 -5.60 -7.88
N LYS A 435 -31.04 -6.77 -7.49
CA LYS A 435 -32.44 -7.15 -7.68
C LYS A 435 -33.31 -6.66 -6.52
N PHE A 436 -34.12 -5.64 -6.80
CA PHE A 436 -35.16 -5.17 -5.89
C PHE A 436 -36.52 -5.79 -6.20
N ALA A 437 -37.23 -6.20 -5.14
CA ALA A 437 -38.63 -6.58 -5.18
C ALA A 437 -39.49 -5.37 -5.59
N LYS A 438 -40.53 -5.63 -6.39
CA LYS A 438 -41.41 -4.61 -6.97
C LYS A 438 -42.83 -4.70 -6.42
N THR A 439 -43.55 -3.58 -6.48
CA THR A 439 -44.97 -3.53 -6.09
C THR A 439 -45.78 -4.61 -6.82
N GLY A 440 -46.55 -5.40 -6.06
CA GLY A 440 -47.39 -6.47 -6.57
C GLY A 440 -46.72 -7.86 -6.57
N GLU A 441 -45.43 -7.96 -6.25
CA GLU A 441 -44.73 -9.24 -6.08
C GLU A 441 -44.92 -9.80 -4.66
N PRO A 442 -44.98 -11.14 -4.49
CA PRO A 442 -44.89 -11.75 -3.16
C PRO A 442 -43.56 -11.38 -2.49
N PHE A 443 -43.66 -10.83 -1.28
CA PHE A 443 -42.50 -10.34 -0.56
C PHE A 443 -42.47 -10.84 0.87
N ALA A 444 -41.32 -11.37 1.27
CA ALA A 444 -40.97 -11.60 2.65
C ALA A 444 -39.50 -11.23 2.83
N PRO A 445 -39.14 -10.35 3.78
CA PRO A 445 -37.82 -9.73 3.82
C PRO A 445 -36.68 -10.71 4.03
N TYR A 446 -36.91 -11.91 4.57
CA TYR A 446 -35.92 -12.99 4.67
C TYR A 446 -36.32 -14.23 3.85
N ALA A 447 -37.17 -14.10 2.83
CA ALA A 447 -37.24 -15.10 1.76
C ALA A 447 -35.93 -15.03 0.96
N ARG A 448 -35.38 -16.18 0.61
CA ARG A 448 -34.03 -16.30 0.07
C ARG A 448 -34.04 -16.74 -1.38
N ASP A 449 -33.08 -16.23 -2.14
CA ASP A 449 -32.67 -16.80 -3.40
C ASP A 449 -32.08 -18.21 -3.17
N PRO A 450 -32.46 -19.24 -3.93
CA PRO A 450 -32.00 -20.61 -3.70
C PRO A 450 -30.53 -20.85 -4.08
N GLU A 451 -29.94 -19.98 -4.91
CA GLU A 451 -28.53 -20.09 -5.34
C GLU A 451 -27.62 -19.28 -4.43
N THR A 452 -27.94 -18.00 -4.21
CA THR A 452 -27.08 -17.11 -3.41
C THR A 452 -27.44 -17.05 -1.94
N LEU A 453 -28.61 -17.56 -1.53
CA LEU A 453 -29.20 -17.36 -0.19
C LEU A 453 -29.42 -15.89 0.19
N ALA A 454 -29.25 -14.96 -0.74
CA ALA A 454 -29.52 -13.55 -0.53
C ALA A 454 -31.00 -13.34 -0.24
N ARG A 455 -31.30 -12.50 0.75
CA ARG A 455 -32.68 -12.18 1.09
C ARG A 455 -33.35 -11.33 0.00
N GLN A 456 -34.67 -11.37 -0.11
CA GLN A 456 -35.40 -10.38 -0.92
C GLN A 456 -35.16 -8.96 -0.38
N PHE A 457 -34.95 -8.01 -1.28
CA PHE A 457 -34.69 -6.62 -0.94
C PHE A 457 -35.78 -5.73 -1.51
N ALA A 458 -36.47 -4.97 -0.65
CA ALA A 458 -37.35 -3.89 -1.09
C ALA A 458 -36.79 -2.54 -0.62
N VAL A 459 -36.83 -1.52 -1.48
CA VAL A 459 -36.41 -0.17 -1.10
C VAL A 459 -37.53 0.49 -0.27
N PRO A 460 -37.20 1.13 0.87
CA PRO A 460 -38.18 1.87 1.66
C PRO A 460 -39.00 2.85 0.82
N GLY A 461 -40.31 2.88 1.03
CA GLY A 461 -41.25 3.68 0.24
C GLY A 461 -41.90 2.94 -0.94
N THR A 462 -41.49 1.69 -1.21
CA THR A 462 -42.16 0.85 -2.21
C THR A 462 -43.50 0.33 -1.66
N ALA A 463 -44.61 0.73 -2.30
CA ALA A 463 -45.95 0.40 -1.83
C ALA A 463 -46.21 -1.11 -1.77
N GLY A 464 -46.76 -1.58 -0.64
CA GLY A 464 -47.11 -2.99 -0.41
C GLY A 464 -45.94 -3.90 0.00
N LEU A 465 -44.72 -3.35 0.11
CA LEU A 465 -43.51 -4.06 0.52
C LEU A 465 -42.98 -3.55 1.87
N GLU A 466 -43.86 -3.04 2.73
CA GLU A 466 -43.50 -2.52 4.04
C GLU A 466 -42.89 -3.63 4.91
N HIS A 467 -41.71 -3.38 5.46
CA HIS A 467 -41.02 -4.35 6.29
C HIS A 467 -40.18 -3.67 7.37
N ARG A 468 -39.75 -4.49 8.34
CA ARG A 468 -38.84 -4.08 9.41
C ARG A 468 -37.75 -5.12 9.54
N ILE A 469 -36.52 -4.68 9.38
CA ILE A 469 -35.31 -5.44 9.73
C ILE A 469 -34.54 -4.69 10.82
N GLY A 470 -33.75 -5.40 11.61
CA GLY A 470 -32.97 -4.82 12.70
C GLY A 470 -32.02 -5.85 13.31
N GLY A 471 -31.43 -5.52 14.46
CA GLY A 471 -30.41 -6.36 15.11
C GLY A 471 -30.93 -7.56 15.93
N LEU A 472 -32.25 -7.72 16.08
CA LEU A 472 -32.84 -8.87 16.78
C LEU A 472 -33.03 -10.03 15.82
N GLU A 473 -32.87 -11.27 16.31
CA GLU A 473 -33.11 -12.48 15.51
C GLU A 473 -34.50 -12.46 14.86
N ALA A 474 -34.53 -12.90 13.61
CA ALA A 474 -35.68 -12.79 12.72
C ALA A 474 -36.16 -14.17 12.28
N ALA A 475 -37.47 -14.33 12.14
CA ALA A 475 -38.09 -15.51 11.60
C ALA A 475 -37.72 -15.65 10.12
N ASN A 476 -37.31 -16.87 9.73
CA ASN A 476 -37.08 -17.21 8.33
C ASN A 476 -38.29 -16.84 7.46
N GLY A 477 -38.05 -16.22 6.30
CA GLY A 477 -39.10 -15.65 5.47
C GLY A 477 -39.60 -14.30 5.98
N SER A 478 -40.50 -14.31 6.98
CA SER A 478 -41.28 -13.11 7.35
C SER A 478 -40.49 -11.94 7.93
N GLY A 479 -39.32 -12.19 8.53
CA GLY A 479 -38.53 -11.17 9.21
C GLY A 479 -39.07 -10.65 10.54
N ASN A 480 -40.18 -11.21 11.03
CA ASN A 480 -40.68 -10.90 12.36
C ASN A 480 -39.69 -11.37 13.43
N ILE A 481 -39.67 -10.70 14.58
CA ILE A 481 -38.79 -11.09 15.69
C ILE A 481 -39.10 -12.53 16.11
N SER A 482 -38.06 -13.36 16.24
CA SER A 482 -38.17 -14.76 16.66
C SER A 482 -37.11 -15.11 17.70
N TYR A 483 -37.54 -15.77 18.76
CA TYR A 483 -36.66 -16.33 19.79
C TYR A 483 -36.73 -17.87 19.82
N GLU A 484 -37.32 -18.48 18.78
CA GLU A 484 -37.49 -19.93 18.72
C GLU A 484 -36.13 -20.59 18.44
N PRO A 485 -35.69 -21.57 19.26
CA PRO A 485 -34.36 -22.12 19.15
C PRO A 485 -34.01 -22.72 17.79
N LYS A 486 -34.96 -23.42 17.14
CA LYS A 486 -34.69 -24.03 15.82
C LYS A 486 -34.59 -22.97 14.72
N ASN A 487 -35.39 -21.91 14.78
CA ASN A 487 -35.24 -20.77 13.89
C ASN A 487 -33.87 -20.11 14.04
N HIS A 488 -33.39 -19.92 15.28
CA HIS A 488 -32.06 -19.34 15.51
C HIS A 488 -30.94 -20.20 14.90
N ASP A 489 -30.92 -21.51 15.16
CA ASP A 489 -29.94 -22.42 14.54
C ASP A 489 -30.00 -22.36 13.01
N LEU A 490 -31.20 -22.40 12.44
CA LEU A 490 -31.40 -22.31 10.99
C LEU A 490 -30.87 -20.98 10.42
N MET A 491 -31.23 -19.85 11.00
CA MET A 491 -30.84 -18.53 10.49
C MET A 491 -29.33 -18.28 10.62
N VAL A 492 -28.71 -18.77 11.70
CA VAL A 492 -27.25 -18.75 11.86
C VAL A 492 -26.58 -19.55 10.74
N ARG A 493 -27.02 -20.79 10.50
CA ARG A 493 -26.47 -21.63 9.42
C ARG A 493 -26.69 -21.01 8.05
N LEU A 494 -27.86 -20.43 7.78
CA LEU A 494 -28.13 -19.78 6.49
C LEU A 494 -27.20 -18.59 6.23
N ARG A 495 -26.92 -17.76 7.23
CA ARG A 495 -25.94 -16.67 7.10
C ARG A 495 -24.52 -17.20 6.85
N GLN A 496 -24.15 -18.31 7.49
CA GLN A 496 -22.86 -18.97 7.28
C GLN A 496 -22.73 -19.60 5.89
N GLU A 497 -23.73 -20.40 5.47
CA GLU A 497 -23.76 -21.05 4.16
C GLU A 497 -23.80 -20.02 3.03
N LYS A 498 -24.45 -18.87 3.23
CA LYS A 498 -24.42 -17.76 2.28
C LYS A 498 -23.01 -17.26 1.99
N VAL A 499 -22.21 -17.04 3.03
CA VAL A 499 -20.81 -16.60 2.87
C VAL A 499 -19.94 -17.75 2.33
N ALA A 500 -20.16 -18.98 2.79
CA ALA A 500 -19.42 -20.14 2.31
C ALA A 500 -19.72 -20.49 0.83
N GLY A 501 -20.93 -20.19 0.35
CA GLY A 501 -21.40 -20.40 -1.01
C GLY A 501 -21.05 -19.26 -1.98
N ILE A 502 -20.26 -18.27 -1.56
CA ILE A 502 -19.71 -17.27 -2.47
C ILE A 502 -18.80 -17.97 -3.48
N ALA A 503 -19.06 -17.75 -4.77
CA ALA A 503 -18.23 -18.28 -5.83
C ALA A 503 -16.83 -17.64 -5.78
N VAL A 504 -15.80 -18.45 -5.55
CA VAL A 504 -14.40 -18.02 -5.49
C VAL A 504 -13.60 -18.80 -6.54
N PRO A 505 -12.81 -18.11 -7.38
CA PRO A 505 -11.92 -18.78 -8.32
C PRO A 505 -10.92 -19.70 -7.61
N ASP A 506 -10.56 -20.79 -8.27
CA ASP A 506 -9.52 -21.69 -7.79
C ASP A 506 -8.19 -20.95 -7.63
N LEU A 507 -7.42 -21.35 -6.61
CA LEU A 507 -6.07 -20.83 -6.40
C LEU A 507 -5.17 -21.27 -7.54
N GLU A 508 -4.68 -20.29 -8.29
CA GLU A 508 -3.62 -20.47 -9.27
C GLU A 508 -2.26 -20.57 -8.57
N VAL A 509 -1.41 -21.47 -9.05
CA VAL A 509 -0.05 -21.67 -8.54
C VAL A 509 0.93 -21.48 -9.69
N ASP A 510 1.85 -20.54 -9.52
CA ASP A 510 3.03 -20.42 -10.38
C ASP A 510 4.03 -21.51 -9.96
N ASP A 511 3.96 -22.65 -10.64
CA ASP A 511 4.93 -23.75 -10.56
C ASP A 511 5.26 -24.22 -11.99
N PRO A 512 6.28 -23.63 -12.64
CA PRO A 512 6.55 -23.88 -14.05
C PRO A 512 7.12 -25.26 -14.34
N THR A 513 7.74 -25.91 -13.34
CA THR A 513 8.29 -27.27 -13.48
C THR A 513 7.31 -28.34 -13.01
N GLY A 514 6.35 -27.96 -12.16
CA GLY A 514 5.34 -28.88 -11.59
C GLY A 514 5.91 -29.85 -10.55
N ASP A 515 7.17 -29.64 -10.15
CA ASP A 515 7.92 -30.51 -9.23
C ASP A 515 8.59 -29.71 -8.10
N ALA A 516 8.01 -28.55 -7.74
CA ALA A 516 8.54 -27.72 -6.67
C ALA A 516 8.52 -28.43 -5.30
N GLU A 517 9.58 -28.22 -4.53
CA GLU A 517 9.77 -28.82 -3.19
C GLU A 517 9.23 -27.91 -2.06
N LEU A 518 8.98 -26.65 -2.39
CA LEU A 518 8.53 -25.60 -1.48
C LEU A 518 7.45 -24.75 -2.15
N LEU A 519 6.34 -24.51 -1.45
CA LEU A 519 5.35 -23.50 -1.82
C LEU A 519 5.51 -22.27 -0.93
N MET A 520 5.77 -21.12 -1.55
CA MET A 520 5.64 -19.81 -0.93
C MET A 520 4.21 -19.30 -1.13
N LEU A 521 3.46 -19.14 -0.04
CA LEU A 521 2.08 -18.65 -0.06
C LEU A 521 2.00 -17.27 0.60
N GLY A 522 1.47 -16.29 -0.13
CA GLY A 522 1.28 -14.93 0.37
C GLY A 522 -0.16 -14.42 0.29
N TRP A 523 -0.38 -13.26 0.87
CA TRP A 523 -1.57 -12.42 0.71
C TRP A 523 -1.20 -10.92 0.86
N GLY A 524 -1.99 -10.03 0.27
CA GLY A 524 -1.74 -8.58 0.31
C GLY A 524 -0.39 -8.18 -0.32
N SER A 525 0.28 -7.15 0.23
CA SER A 525 1.56 -6.63 -0.28
C SER A 525 2.73 -7.63 -0.30
N SER A 526 2.62 -8.80 0.34
CA SER A 526 3.67 -9.84 0.27
C SER A 526 3.82 -10.45 -1.13
N TYR A 527 2.86 -10.22 -2.05
CA TYR A 527 2.89 -10.73 -3.42
C TYR A 527 4.20 -10.42 -4.15
N GLY A 528 4.61 -9.15 -4.12
CA GLY A 528 5.78 -8.68 -4.84
C GLY A 528 7.09 -9.26 -4.33
N PRO A 529 7.40 -9.11 -3.03
CA PRO A 529 8.61 -9.67 -2.42
C PRO A 529 8.72 -11.18 -2.61
N ILE A 530 7.61 -11.92 -2.43
CA ILE A 530 7.58 -13.37 -2.67
C ILE A 530 7.87 -13.68 -4.14
N GLY A 531 7.22 -12.98 -5.08
CA GLY A 531 7.40 -13.24 -6.50
C GLY A 531 8.82 -12.97 -6.99
N GLU A 532 9.41 -11.85 -6.58
CA GLU A 532 10.80 -11.54 -6.95
C GLU A 532 11.79 -12.54 -6.31
N ALA A 533 11.59 -12.93 -5.05
CA ALA A 533 12.42 -13.94 -4.40
C ALA A 533 12.32 -15.32 -5.09
N CYS A 534 11.11 -15.76 -5.44
CA CYS A 534 10.91 -16.99 -6.20
C CYS A 534 11.58 -16.93 -7.58
N ARG A 535 11.48 -15.80 -8.30
CA ARG A 535 12.19 -15.59 -9.57
C ARG A 535 13.72 -15.67 -9.39
N ARG A 536 14.28 -15.07 -8.34
CA ARG A 536 15.72 -15.15 -8.00
C ARG A 536 16.15 -16.58 -7.65
N ALA A 537 15.42 -17.27 -6.79
CA ALA A 537 15.69 -18.64 -6.38
C ALA A 537 15.66 -19.61 -7.58
N ARG A 538 14.66 -19.50 -8.47
CA ARG A 538 14.57 -20.31 -9.69
C ARG A 538 15.75 -20.09 -10.64
N ARG A 539 16.26 -18.86 -10.77
CA ARG A 539 17.49 -18.57 -11.54
C ARG A 539 18.71 -19.28 -10.97
N LYS A 540 18.73 -19.61 -9.68
CA LYS A 540 19.75 -20.42 -9.01
C LYS A 540 19.48 -21.93 -9.09
N GLY A 541 18.43 -22.36 -9.79
CA GLY A 541 18.05 -23.77 -9.92
C GLY A 541 17.22 -24.33 -8.75
N ILE A 542 16.73 -23.47 -7.85
CA ILE A 542 15.89 -23.90 -6.73
C ILE A 542 14.45 -24.14 -7.22
N LYS A 543 13.88 -25.28 -6.81
CA LYS A 543 12.51 -25.69 -7.16
C LYS A 543 11.49 -25.14 -6.16
N VAL A 544 11.03 -23.93 -6.41
CA VAL A 544 10.06 -23.22 -5.54
C VAL A 544 8.82 -22.79 -6.33
N ALA A 545 7.64 -23.04 -5.77
CA ALA A 545 6.35 -22.61 -6.27
C ALA A 545 5.88 -21.35 -5.53
N GLN A 546 5.04 -20.55 -6.19
CA GLN A 546 4.40 -19.38 -5.60
C GLN A 546 2.89 -19.47 -5.78
N ALA A 547 2.15 -19.16 -4.71
CA ALA A 547 0.72 -18.90 -4.81
C ALA A 547 0.33 -17.66 -3.97
N HIS A 548 -0.79 -17.05 -4.30
CA HIS A 548 -1.24 -15.84 -3.61
C HIS A 548 -2.75 -15.81 -3.41
N LEU A 549 -3.19 -15.53 -2.18
CA LEU A 549 -4.61 -15.48 -1.83
C LEU A 549 -5.16 -14.07 -1.97
N ARG A 550 -6.17 -13.92 -2.84
CA ARG A 550 -7.03 -12.72 -2.90
C ARG A 550 -8.30 -12.87 -2.08
N HIS A 551 -8.83 -14.08 -1.95
CA HIS A 551 -9.97 -14.39 -1.07
C HIS A 551 -9.48 -15.08 0.20
N LEU A 552 -9.81 -14.46 1.34
CA LEU A 552 -9.46 -14.95 2.67
C LEU A 552 -10.68 -15.53 3.39
N ASN A 553 -11.89 -15.08 3.02
CA ASN A 553 -13.13 -15.75 3.41
C ASN A 553 -14.24 -15.56 2.35
N PRO A 554 -14.79 -16.65 1.78
CA PRO A 554 -14.27 -18.01 1.87
C PRO A 554 -12.93 -18.17 1.14
N PHE A 555 -12.11 -19.14 1.55
CA PHE A 555 -10.92 -19.51 0.79
C PHE A 555 -11.29 -20.23 -0.52
N PRO A 556 -10.41 -20.22 -1.54
CA PRO A 556 -10.57 -21.04 -2.74
C PRO A 556 -10.82 -22.52 -2.40
N ALA A 557 -11.72 -23.17 -3.14
CA ALA A 557 -12.15 -24.54 -2.85
C ALA A 557 -10.99 -25.55 -2.98
N ASN A 558 -10.11 -25.37 -3.97
CA ASN A 558 -8.95 -26.21 -4.21
C ASN A 558 -7.78 -26.01 -3.22
N LEU A 559 -7.84 -25.00 -2.33
CA LEU A 559 -6.70 -24.60 -1.49
C LEU A 559 -6.14 -25.77 -0.67
N GLY A 560 -7.02 -26.59 -0.07
CA GLY A 560 -6.58 -27.74 0.73
C GLY A 560 -5.83 -28.81 -0.08
N GLU A 561 -6.16 -28.99 -1.36
CA GLU A 561 -5.43 -29.88 -2.26
C GLU A 561 -4.08 -29.28 -2.63
N VAL A 562 -4.07 -27.99 -3.00
CA VAL A 562 -2.85 -27.25 -3.34
C VAL A 562 -1.83 -27.33 -2.21
N LEU A 563 -2.24 -27.05 -0.96
CA LEU A 563 -1.33 -27.08 0.19
C LEU A 563 -0.72 -28.45 0.45
N ARG A 564 -1.47 -29.54 0.23
CA ARG A 564 -0.99 -30.92 0.45
C ARG A 564 -0.07 -31.43 -0.65
N ARG A 565 -0.09 -30.78 -1.82
CA ARG A 565 0.73 -31.17 -2.98
C ARG A 565 2.22 -30.91 -2.73
N TYR A 566 2.55 -29.91 -1.93
CA TYR A 566 3.93 -29.49 -1.72
C TYR A 566 4.52 -30.08 -0.43
N PRO A 567 5.78 -30.56 -0.45
CA PRO A 567 6.43 -31.09 0.75
C PRO A 567 6.57 -30.07 1.88
N LYS A 568 6.83 -28.80 1.53
CA LYS A 568 6.94 -27.68 2.47
C LYS A 568 6.05 -26.53 2.01
N VAL A 569 5.34 -25.91 2.96
CA VAL A 569 4.56 -24.69 2.72
C VAL A 569 5.02 -23.63 3.69
N VAL A 570 5.39 -22.46 3.18
CA VAL A 570 5.85 -21.31 3.97
C VAL A 570 4.96 -20.11 3.68
N VAL A 571 4.56 -19.41 4.74
CA VAL A 571 3.78 -18.18 4.70
C VAL A 571 4.59 -17.05 5.35
N PRO A 572 5.21 -16.16 4.56
CA PRO A 572 5.71 -14.89 5.05
C PRO A 572 4.54 -13.96 5.34
N GLU A 573 4.39 -13.52 6.58
CA GLU A 573 3.30 -12.63 6.98
C GLU A 573 3.76 -11.52 7.91
N MET A 574 3.23 -10.30 7.69
CA MET A 574 3.58 -9.12 8.47
C MET A 574 2.77 -9.03 9.77
N ASN A 575 2.75 -10.14 10.50
CA ASN A 575 2.07 -10.33 11.78
C ASN A 575 2.68 -11.58 12.48
N LEU A 576 2.08 -12.06 13.57
CA LEU A 576 2.56 -13.22 14.34
C LEU A 576 1.91 -14.58 13.96
N GLY A 577 1.57 -14.79 12.69
CA GLY A 577 1.09 -16.09 12.20
C GLY A 577 -0.43 -16.23 12.00
N GLN A 578 -1.14 -15.16 11.66
CA GLN A 578 -2.61 -15.17 11.56
C GLN A 578 -3.13 -16.05 10.42
N LEU A 579 -2.55 -15.95 9.23
CA LEU A 579 -2.97 -16.77 8.10
C LEU A 579 -2.55 -18.23 8.33
N ALA A 580 -1.31 -18.46 8.80
CA ALA A 580 -0.84 -19.81 9.12
C ALA A 580 -1.76 -20.51 10.14
N LEU A 581 -2.25 -19.80 11.17
CA LEU A 581 -3.21 -20.31 12.14
C LEU A 581 -4.49 -20.84 11.47
N LEU A 582 -5.07 -20.06 10.56
CA LEU A 582 -6.30 -20.42 9.84
C LEU A 582 -6.09 -21.63 8.93
N LEU A 583 -4.99 -21.64 8.16
CA LEU A 583 -4.70 -22.71 7.21
C LEU A 583 -4.45 -24.05 7.93
N ARG A 584 -3.68 -24.02 9.02
CA ARG A 584 -3.44 -25.20 9.87
C ARG A 584 -4.75 -25.69 10.48
N GLY A 585 -5.55 -24.79 11.04
CA GLY A 585 -6.84 -25.13 11.66
C GLY A 585 -7.85 -25.74 10.69
N LYS A 586 -7.86 -25.27 9.43
CA LYS A 586 -8.84 -25.72 8.42
C LYS A 586 -8.39 -26.96 7.63
N TYR A 587 -7.11 -27.06 7.27
CA TYR A 587 -6.64 -28.08 6.32
C TYR A 587 -5.71 -29.15 6.91
N LEU A 588 -5.26 -28.96 8.15
CA LEU A 588 -4.33 -29.85 8.86
C LEU A 588 -3.01 -30.07 8.10
N VAL A 589 -2.52 -29.02 7.44
CA VAL A 589 -1.21 -29.00 6.75
C VAL A 589 -0.20 -28.25 7.63
N ASP A 590 1.04 -28.73 7.69
CA ASP A 590 2.11 -28.02 8.41
C ASP A 590 2.61 -26.81 7.60
N VAL A 591 1.91 -25.69 7.79
CA VAL A 591 2.28 -24.39 7.19
C VAL A 591 3.25 -23.64 8.09
N GLN A 592 4.49 -23.44 7.65
CA GLN A 592 5.50 -22.71 8.41
C GLN A 592 5.31 -21.20 8.26
N SER A 593 4.98 -20.51 9.35
CA SER A 593 4.86 -19.05 9.39
C SER A 593 6.24 -18.40 9.52
N VAL A 594 6.48 -17.35 8.76
CA VAL A 594 7.63 -16.45 8.95
C VAL A 594 7.14 -15.05 9.24
N THR A 595 7.46 -14.57 10.43
CA THR A 595 6.81 -13.39 11.02
C THR A 595 7.70 -12.15 10.90
N LYS A 596 7.15 -11.04 10.43
CA LYS A 596 7.82 -9.72 10.42
C LYS A 596 6.87 -8.66 10.97
N VAL A 597 7.20 -8.08 12.12
CA VAL A 597 6.32 -7.10 12.81
C VAL A 597 7.09 -5.81 13.10
N GLU A 598 7.71 -5.28 12.04
CA GLU A 598 8.66 -4.15 12.11
C GLU A 598 8.08 -2.87 11.49
N GLY A 599 6.80 -2.89 11.11
CA GLY A 599 6.16 -1.76 10.41
C GLY A 599 6.66 -1.56 8.98
N MET A 600 7.27 -2.59 8.38
CA MET A 600 7.94 -2.54 7.08
C MET A 600 7.56 -3.76 6.24
N ALA A 601 7.46 -3.56 4.92
CA ALA A 601 7.27 -4.63 3.97
C ALA A 601 8.46 -5.62 3.98
N PHE A 602 8.20 -6.86 3.57
CA PHE A 602 9.28 -7.80 3.28
C PHE A 602 10.13 -7.28 2.11
N LEU A 603 11.44 -7.51 2.21
CA LEU A 603 12.34 -7.36 1.08
C LEU A 603 12.46 -8.70 0.34
N ALA A 604 12.73 -8.67 -0.96
CA ALA A 604 12.91 -9.89 -1.73
C ALA A 604 14.20 -10.64 -1.34
N ASP A 605 15.25 -9.94 -0.88
CA ASP A 605 16.48 -10.58 -0.35
C ASP A 605 16.20 -11.33 0.97
N GLU A 606 15.40 -10.75 1.86
CA GLU A 606 14.92 -11.41 3.08
C GLU A 606 14.13 -12.68 2.75
N VAL A 607 13.22 -12.61 1.77
CA VAL A 607 12.40 -13.77 1.37
C VAL A 607 13.23 -14.84 0.68
N GLU A 608 14.28 -14.47 -0.06
CA GLU A 608 15.23 -15.43 -0.60
C GLU A 608 15.96 -16.19 0.53
N GLY A 609 16.38 -15.49 1.58
CA GLY A 609 16.94 -16.13 2.79
C GLY A 609 15.93 -17.03 3.53
N ILE A 610 14.63 -16.72 3.46
CA ILE A 610 13.56 -17.57 3.98
C ILE A 610 13.45 -18.87 3.17
N ILE A 611 13.51 -18.79 1.84
CA ILE A 611 13.50 -19.96 0.95
C ILE A 611 14.65 -20.90 1.29
N ASP A 612 15.87 -20.36 1.42
CA ASP A 612 17.06 -21.13 1.78
C ASP A 612 16.88 -21.81 3.16
N ALA A 613 16.40 -21.05 4.17
CA ALA A 613 16.16 -21.55 5.52
C ALA A 613 15.03 -22.60 5.60
N ALA A 614 14.02 -22.50 4.74
CA ALA A 614 12.96 -23.48 4.65
C ALA A 614 13.50 -24.80 4.07
N LEU A 615 14.34 -24.71 3.04
CA LEU A 615 14.93 -25.88 2.37
C LEU A 615 15.97 -26.59 3.25
N ASP A 616 16.83 -25.85 3.96
CA ASP A 616 17.83 -26.42 4.87
C ASP A 616 17.25 -26.89 6.23
N GLY A 617 16.01 -26.52 6.55
CA GLY A 617 15.30 -26.95 7.76
C GLY A 617 15.58 -26.09 9.01
N THR A 618 16.27 -24.95 8.88
CA THR A 618 16.61 -24.05 9.99
C THR A 618 15.54 -23.00 10.29
N LEU A 619 14.49 -22.90 9.48
CA LEU A 619 13.47 -21.85 9.59
C LEU A 619 12.80 -21.80 10.97
N GLY A 620 12.45 -22.96 11.54
CA GLY A 620 11.79 -23.03 12.86
C GLY A 620 12.69 -22.53 14.00
N GLU A 621 13.99 -22.82 13.94
CA GLU A 621 14.96 -22.32 14.92
C GLU A 621 15.13 -20.81 14.81
N LYS A 622 15.24 -20.28 13.58
CA LYS A 622 15.34 -18.83 13.31
C LYS A 622 14.12 -18.07 13.84
N GLU A 623 12.92 -18.58 13.66
CA GLU A 623 11.70 -17.94 14.21
C GLU A 623 11.66 -18.00 15.74
N ALA A 624 12.07 -19.12 16.35
CA ALA A 624 12.13 -19.24 17.81
C ALA A 624 13.14 -18.26 18.43
N ASP A 625 14.27 -18.02 17.76
CA ASP A 625 15.31 -17.10 18.20
C ASP A 625 14.82 -15.64 18.27
N LYS A 626 13.87 -15.22 17.42
CA LYS A 626 13.27 -13.87 17.49
C LYS A 626 12.63 -13.60 18.85
N ALA A 627 11.84 -14.55 19.35
CA ALA A 627 11.20 -14.43 20.66
C ALA A 627 12.21 -14.48 21.82
N LYS A 628 13.27 -15.27 21.67
CA LYS A 628 14.37 -15.33 22.64
C LYS A 628 15.13 -14.00 22.71
N PHE A 629 15.45 -13.42 21.55
CA PHE A 629 16.08 -12.11 21.44
C PHE A 629 15.21 -11.03 22.10
N ALA A 630 13.90 -11.01 21.82
CA ALA A 630 12.98 -10.06 22.44
C ALA A 630 13.00 -10.13 23.97
N ARG A 631 13.08 -11.33 24.56
CA ARG A 631 13.20 -11.51 26.02
C ARG A 631 14.54 -11.01 26.56
N LEU A 632 15.64 -11.26 25.85
CA LEU A 632 16.99 -10.83 26.26
C LEU A 632 17.20 -9.32 26.12
N ALA A 633 16.58 -8.71 25.12
CA ALA A 633 16.64 -7.27 24.86
C ALA A 633 15.64 -6.47 25.71
N ALA A 634 14.77 -7.12 26.48
CA ALA A 634 13.77 -6.45 27.30
C ALA A 634 14.45 -5.57 28.35
N ALA A 635 14.09 -4.29 28.39
CA ALA A 635 14.53 -3.39 29.44
C ALA A 635 13.92 -3.83 30.79
N THR A 636 14.77 -4.26 31.71
CA THR A 636 14.36 -4.60 33.08
C THR A 636 14.74 -3.49 34.04
N ILE A 637 13.96 -3.32 35.11
CA ILE A 637 14.36 -2.45 36.22
C ILE A 637 15.65 -3.04 36.81
N GLU A 638 16.73 -2.27 36.79
CA GLU A 638 17.94 -2.63 37.54
C GLU A 638 17.59 -2.64 39.04
N GLU A 639 17.85 -3.75 39.74
CA GLU A 639 17.75 -3.76 41.20
C GLU A 639 18.73 -2.71 41.76
N PRO A 640 18.33 -1.91 42.76
CA PRO A 640 19.24 -0.95 43.36
C PRO A 640 20.43 -1.72 43.96
N THR A 641 21.61 -1.56 43.37
CA THR A 641 22.85 -2.04 43.97
C THR A 641 23.05 -1.29 45.30
N GLU A 642 23.40 -2.01 46.37
CA GLU A 642 23.62 -1.47 47.73
C GLU A 642 24.61 -0.28 47.80
N SER A 643 25.32 0.04 46.72
CA SER A 643 26.17 1.23 46.60
C SER A 643 25.44 2.57 46.53
N ASN A 644 24.14 2.60 46.18
CA ASN A 644 23.38 3.85 46.07
C ASN A 644 22.58 4.23 47.33
N ALA A 645 22.63 3.42 48.40
CA ALA A 645 21.94 3.69 49.66
C ALA A 645 22.76 4.48 50.69
N VAL A 646 24.05 4.78 50.43
CA VAL A 646 24.94 5.45 51.41
C VAL A 646 24.97 6.98 51.23
N GLY A 647 24.27 7.55 50.25
CA GLY A 647 24.32 8.99 49.95
C GLY A 647 23.17 9.85 50.51
N ALA A 648 22.18 9.28 51.19
CA ALA A 648 21.00 10.00 51.66
C ALA A 648 20.91 10.00 53.19
N ASN A 649 21.94 10.51 53.87
CA ASN A 649 21.88 11.06 55.23
C ASN A 649 23.22 11.75 55.54
N ALA A 650 23.34 13.01 55.16
CA ALA A 650 24.27 13.99 55.73
C ALA A 650 23.71 15.40 55.52
#